data_AF-A0A367ZTC9-F1
#
_entry.id   AF-A0A367ZTC9-F1
#
_cell.length_a   1.000
_cell.length_b   1.000
_cell.length_c   1.000
_cell.angle_alpha   90.00
_cell.angle_beta   90.00
_cell.angle_gamma   90.00
#
_symmetry.space_group_name_H-M   'P 1'
#
loop_
_entity.id
_entity.type
_entity.pdbx_description
1 polymer ?
#
loop_
_entity_poly.entity_id
_entity_poly.type
_entity_poly.pdbx_seq_one_letter_code
_entity_poly.pdbx_strand_id
1 'polypeptide(L)'
;MRRMHVVAKVLLVALLGWVGGPALAWGPMTHMAINELAWEQAAREMGSGLCVTPDLRDEFIGGGPCPDIKFTAGASFPLEFHTSPEVAVRLIALAKQEPWGKADVAMALGWAGHIFAEVWTAHTEDGYPNRKITLPVPNPAGLNHQVNELVTDLLAYRERARAQRKVGLAIPARLLEKAMADEAARGGKGGTMRADQIRWAGHTFIKTVSGVRVIAEYLLRERPDLLDEMDDFHADRQADLDESVARVVSLLREHGRADFRKTRAASLDERDGFFAAPVQTSLTQKARDFFQHWLGKALHSDTDTTIFTVLGYGVVKGALATPFLRGRFLDLARAMGTASVWGNPRHKQVLSRYVEGLLVREDLTYPEIIAYAMEGIQPDPQALARQREQFKKAGLTATGRKPVTIAQVAAAWQEVERIEAMRREWPWFWPFRPGPARTAAAREKAGRLLAYYFEDHPHLGVSPARVAALLSADRGLRRALMEYKQVAWYNPVDWWQKRETLRQASDAFLTQERSFAETFQIIQQIAAGGVALERLTADTRRRLQETEASLAAVRAQLARAPAWNLLLRQELQSEAARLQRGADELRQRLEVLEALAATPTTTAESTATSTAEALQRQVEPEVDLPAGLTLEQAQQSYQAAYATYQRLTQRPGAAEHEVRDAATELARARQRRDALQRRLRPAR
;
A
#
# COMPACT_ATOMS: atom_id res chain seq x y z
N MET A 1 31.63 -22.42 13.88
CA MET A 1 30.26 -22.03 14.34
C MET A 1 30.23 -20.99 15.47
N ARG A 2 31.08 -21.03 16.52
CA ARG A 2 31.04 -20.04 17.62
C ARG A 2 31.37 -18.58 17.24
N ARG A 3 32.18 -18.32 16.20
CA ARG A 3 32.56 -16.95 15.79
C ARG A 3 31.46 -16.17 15.04
N MET A 4 30.57 -16.84 14.29
CA MET A 4 29.42 -16.17 13.63
C MET A 4 28.35 -15.70 14.63
N HIS A 5 28.20 -16.38 15.76
CA HIS A 5 27.25 -15.99 16.80
C HIS A 5 27.70 -14.74 17.59
N VAL A 6 29.01 -14.50 17.68
CA VAL A 6 29.55 -13.30 18.34
C VAL A 6 29.40 -12.08 17.42
N VAL A 7 29.65 -12.21 16.11
CA VAL A 7 29.46 -11.11 15.15
C VAL A 7 27.99 -10.70 15.04
N ALA A 8 27.06 -11.67 15.00
CA ALA A 8 25.63 -11.38 15.00
C ALA A 8 25.16 -10.73 16.31
N LYS A 9 25.68 -11.15 17.47
CA LYS A 9 25.36 -10.54 18.77
C LYS A 9 25.94 -9.14 18.93
N VAL A 10 27.14 -8.87 18.42
CA VAL A 10 27.77 -7.54 18.46
C VAL A 10 27.10 -6.57 17.48
N LEU A 11 26.74 -7.03 16.27
CA LEU A 11 25.93 -6.24 15.33
C LEU A 11 24.54 -5.96 15.90
N LEU A 12 23.94 -6.91 16.61
CA LEU A 12 22.65 -6.74 17.24
C LEU A 12 22.71 -5.83 18.47
N VAL A 13 23.74 -5.90 19.30
CA VAL A 13 23.94 -4.96 20.42
C VAL A 13 24.26 -3.55 19.90
N ALA A 14 24.97 -3.42 18.78
CA ALA A 14 25.15 -2.14 18.09
C ALA A 14 23.86 -1.62 17.44
N LEU A 15 23.01 -2.51 16.90
CA LEU A 15 21.67 -2.19 16.39
C LEU A 15 20.67 -1.87 17.51
N LEU A 16 20.83 -2.40 18.72
CA LEU A 16 19.91 -2.20 19.84
C LEU A 16 20.32 -1.04 20.75
N GLY A 17 21.62 -0.75 20.86
CA GLY A 17 22.15 0.36 21.65
C GLY A 17 21.97 1.74 21.00
N TRP A 18 21.74 1.81 19.68
CA TRP A 18 21.63 3.07 18.94
C TRP A 18 20.20 3.58 18.74
N VAL A 19 19.20 2.70 18.88
CA VAL A 19 17.80 3.04 18.63
C VAL A 19 17.06 3.41 19.93
N GLY A 20 17.76 3.39 21.06
CA GLY A 20 17.35 4.11 22.26
C GLY A 20 17.66 5.60 22.12
N GLY A 21 16.74 6.37 21.57
CA GLY A 21 16.80 7.83 21.57
C GLY A 21 15.38 8.40 21.59
N PRO A 22 15.05 9.28 22.55
CA PRO A 22 13.68 9.75 22.78
C PRO A 22 13.28 10.70 21.66
N ALA A 23 12.05 10.61 21.13
CA ALA A 23 11.39 11.74 20.47
C ALA A 23 10.01 11.34 19.95
N LEU A 24 8.98 11.97 20.50
CA LEU A 24 7.72 12.13 19.79
C LEU A 24 7.69 13.57 19.26
N ALA A 25 7.82 13.72 17.96
CA ALA A 25 7.15 14.78 17.20
C ALA A 25 6.73 14.17 15.86
N TRP A 26 5.45 14.23 15.56
CA TRP A 26 4.84 13.60 14.40
C TRP A 26 4.37 14.76 13.51
N GLY A 27 4.54 14.69 12.20
CA GLY A 27 4.42 15.84 11.30
C GLY A 27 5.67 16.30 10.51
N PRO A 28 6.91 15.78 10.69
CA PRO A 28 8.06 16.35 9.99
C PRO A 28 8.03 16.19 8.47
N MET A 29 7.45 15.11 7.93
CA MET A 29 7.35 14.95 6.47
C MET A 29 6.29 15.88 5.89
N THR A 30 5.22 16.12 6.64
CA THR A 30 4.15 17.06 6.29
C THR A 30 4.68 18.49 6.21
N HIS A 31 5.46 18.95 7.19
CA HIS A 31 6.08 20.29 7.14
C HIS A 31 7.11 20.43 6.01
N MET A 32 7.88 19.37 5.73
CA MET A 32 8.75 19.36 4.54
C MET A 32 7.92 19.47 3.25
N ALA A 33 6.81 18.76 3.13
CA ALA A 33 5.93 18.81 1.96
C ALA A 33 5.26 20.17 1.77
N ILE A 34 4.77 20.78 2.84
CA ILE A 34 4.15 22.10 2.80
C ILE A 34 5.17 23.14 2.34
N ASN A 35 6.35 23.19 2.96
CA ASN A 35 7.40 24.12 2.55
C ASN A 35 7.81 23.89 1.10
N GLU A 36 7.97 22.64 0.68
CA GLU A 36 8.32 22.33 -0.70
C GLU A 36 7.29 22.83 -1.72
N LEU A 37 5.99 22.55 -1.49
CA LEU A 37 4.90 23.00 -2.35
C LEU A 37 4.80 24.54 -2.36
N ALA A 38 4.95 25.17 -1.19
CA ALA A 38 4.92 26.62 -1.07
C ALA A 38 6.10 27.28 -1.79
N TRP A 39 7.29 26.69 -1.71
CA TRP A 39 8.46 27.16 -2.46
C TRP A 39 8.25 27.03 -3.97
N GLU A 40 7.75 25.89 -4.46
CA GLU A 40 7.47 25.69 -5.90
C GLU A 40 6.47 26.71 -6.42
N GLN A 41 5.43 27.03 -5.64
CA GLN A 41 4.46 28.03 -6.00
C GLN A 41 5.05 29.44 -5.96
N ALA A 42 5.69 29.83 -4.86
CA ALA A 42 6.30 31.15 -4.70
C ALA A 42 7.40 31.41 -5.75
N ALA A 43 8.21 30.40 -6.09
CA ALA A 43 9.25 30.53 -7.12
C ALA A 43 8.65 30.80 -8.51
N ARG A 44 7.50 30.19 -8.84
CA ARG A 44 6.76 30.48 -10.08
C ARG A 44 6.17 31.89 -10.09
N GLU A 45 5.64 32.35 -8.96
CA GLU A 45 4.95 33.64 -8.86
C GLU A 45 5.91 34.83 -8.75
N MET A 46 6.98 34.70 -7.96
CA MET A 46 7.89 35.79 -7.60
C MET A 46 9.20 35.77 -8.42
N GLY A 47 9.55 34.65 -9.04
CA GLY A 47 10.76 34.49 -9.85
C GLY A 47 12.03 34.89 -9.08
N SER A 48 12.83 35.76 -9.69
CA SER A 48 14.06 36.30 -9.08
C SER A 48 13.84 37.21 -7.87
N GLY A 49 12.59 37.59 -7.57
CA GLY A 49 12.23 38.37 -6.39
C GLY A 49 12.20 37.56 -5.09
N LEU A 50 12.16 36.23 -5.16
CA LEU A 50 12.20 35.34 -4.00
C LEU A 50 13.63 35.20 -3.48
N CYS A 51 13.84 35.38 -2.18
CA CYS A 51 15.17 35.28 -1.56
C CYS A 51 15.65 33.84 -1.35
N VAL A 52 14.73 32.87 -1.34
CA VAL A 52 15.02 31.43 -1.32
C VAL A 52 15.25 30.96 -2.76
N THR A 53 16.47 31.19 -3.25
CA THR A 53 16.91 30.76 -4.58
C THR A 53 16.98 29.22 -4.68
N PRO A 54 17.03 28.63 -5.88
CA PRO A 54 17.05 27.18 -6.05
C PRO A 54 18.16 26.44 -5.29
N ASP A 55 19.31 27.09 -5.08
CA ASP A 55 20.43 26.59 -4.29
C ASP A 55 20.19 26.61 -2.77
N LEU A 56 19.21 27.38 -2.29
CA LEU A 56 18.82 27.49 -0.87
C LEU A 56 17.50 26.76 -0.54
N ARG A 57 16.96 26.05 -1.54
CA ARG A 57 15.68 25.33 -1.45
C ARG A 57 15.68 24.32 -0.32
N ASP A 58 16.75 23.53 -0.20
CA ASP A 58 16.80 22.41 0.74
C ASP A 58 16.93 22.90 2.19
N GLU A 59 17.57 24.05 2.43
CA GLU A 59 17.62 24.74 3.71
C GLU A 59 16.24 25.25 4.14
N PHE A 60 15.45 25.78 3.21
CA PHE A 60 14.08 26.20 3.47
C PHE A 60 13.15 25.02 3.79
N ILE A 61 13.22 23.95 2.99
CA ILE A 61 12.42 22.74 3.24
C ILE A 61 12.83 22.07 4.56
N GLY A 62 14.14 21.93 4.79
CA GLY A 62 14.71 21.32 5.98
C GLY A 62 14.50 22.12 7.26
N GLY A 63 14.19 23.41 7.16
CA GLY A 63 13.82 24.26 8.29
C GLY A 63 12.40 24.04 8.81
N GLY A 64 11.49 23.53 7.96
CA GLY A 64 10.08 23.26 8.31
C GLY A 64 9.85 22.33 9.51
N PRO A 65 10.53 21.20 9.65
CA PRO A 65 10.36 20.34 10.83
C PRO A 65 11.11 20.84 12.08
N CYS A 66 11.96 21.87 11.98
CA CYS A 66 12.88 22.22 13.05
C CYS A 66 12.25 22.77 14.35
N PRO A 67 11.08 23.44 14.36
CA PRO A 67 10.50 23.89 15.63
C PRO A 67 10.10 22.74 16.57
N ASP A 68 9.89 21.54 16.03
CA ASP A 68 9.59 20.33 16.80
C ASP A 68 10.76 19.78 17.62
N ILE A 69 11.97 20.34 17.47
CA ILE A 69 13.07 20.01 18.38
C ILE A 69 12.70 20.29 19.85
N LYS A 70 11.69 21.14 20.12
CA LYS A 70 11.11 21.38 21.46
C LYS A 70 10.85 20.07 22.22
N PHE A 71 10.39 19.02 21.53
CA PHE A 71 10.03 17.75 22.17
C PHE A 71 11.26 16.99 22.67
N THR A 72 12.43 17.26 22.09
CA THR A 72 13.71 16.69 22.51
C THR A 72 14.48 17.61 23.46
N ALA A 73 14.32 18.93 23.30
CA ALA A 73 14.92 19.95 24.16
C ALA A 73 14.22 20.08 25.54
N GLY A 74 12.95 19.66 25.64
CA GLY A 74 12.18 19.67 26.88
C GLY A 74 11.80 21.09 27.33
N ALA A 75 11.58 21.26 28.63
CA ALA A 75 11.09 22.51 29.23
C ALA A 75 12.03 23.71 29.04
N SER A 76 13.28 23.48 28.62
CA SER A 76 14.24 24.54 28.32
C SER A 76 14.00 25.21 26.97
N PHE A 77 13.19 24.62 26.10
CA PHE A 77 12.86 25.21 24.80
C PHE A 77 11.80 26.30 24.95
N PRO A 78 12.05 27.53 24.45
CA PRO A 78 11.07 28.61 24.55
C PRO A 78 9.86 28.34 23.65
N LEU A 79 8.66 28.31 24.24
CA LEU A 79 7.44 27.92 23.53
C LEU A 79 7.12 28.86 22.37
N GLU A 80 7.43 30.15 22.51
CA GLU A 80 7.14 31.16 21.51
C GLU A 80 7.89 30.93 20.19
N PHE A 81 9.05 30.25 20.22
CA PHE A 81 9.79 29.85 19.02
C PHE A 81 9.15 28.67 18.28
N HIS A 82 8.13 28.06 18.86
CA HIS A 82 7.34 27.03 18.23
C HIS A 82 5.92 27.51 17.87
N THR A 83 5.36 28.51 18.57
CA THR A 83 3.95 28.88 18.38
C THR A 83 3.68 30.30 17.89
N SER A 84 4.62 31.26 18.00
CA SER A 84 4.35 32.68 17.74
C SER A 84 4.78 33.11 16.32
N PRO A 85 3.84 33.50 15.44
CA PRO A 85 4.17 34.12 14.15
C PRO A 85 5.03 35.37 14.29
N GLU A 86 4.81 36.17 15.34
CA GLU A 86 5.55 37.41 15.56
C GLU A 86 7.03 37.14 15.89
N VAL A 87 7.30 36.10 16.70
CA VAL A 87 8.67 35.64 16.97
C VAL A 87 9.31 35.10 15.68
N ALA A 88 8.57 34.36 14.87
CA ALA A 88 9.05 33.85 13.58
C ALA A 88 9.43 34.99 12.62
N VAL A 89 8.62 36.04 12.53
CA VAL A 89 8.92 37.24 11.71
C VAL A 89 10.14 37.97 12.24
N ARG A 90 10.30 38.09 13.57
CA ARG A 90 11.53 38.68 14.17
C ARG A 90 12.77 37.83 13.91
N LEU A 91 12.65 36.51 13.91
CA LEU A 91 13.73 35.59 13.55
C LEU A 91 14.17 35.81 12.09
N ILE A 92 13.21 35.95 11.16
CA ILE A 92 13.50 36.28 9.75
C ILE A 92 14.19 37.65 9.64
N ALA A 93 13.67 38.67 10.34
CA ALA A 93 14.25 40.01 10.33
C ALA A 93 15.70 40.02 10.87
N LEU A 94 15.97 39.27 11.94
CA LEU A 94 17.32 39.07 12.46
C LEU A 94 18.20 38.35 11.45
N ALA A 95 17.70 37.28 10.82
CA ALA A 95 18.44 36.53 9.79
C ALA A 95 18.83 37.40 8.59
N LYS A 96 18.06 38.45 8.26
CA LYS A 96 18.38 39.41 7.19
C LYS A 96 19.48 40.42 7.56
N GLN A 97 19.88 40.53 8.83
CA GLN A 97 20.96 41.44 9.29
C GLN A 97 22.34 40.78 9.25
N GLU A 98 23.43 41.53 9.08
CA GLU A 98 24.79 40.99 9.29
C GLU A 98 24.95 40.59 10.77
N PRO A 99 25.70 39.52 11.13
CA PRO A 99 26.65 38.75 10.30
C PRO A 99 26.09 37.47 9.62
N TRP A 100 24.77 37.26 9.61
CA TRP A 100 24.14 36.03 9.12
C TRP A 100 24.24 35.87 7.59
N GLY A 101 24.25 34.63 7.10
CA GLY A 101 24.30 34.34 5.66
C GLY A 101 22.94 34.18 4.99
N LYS A 102 22.92 33.97 3.68
CA LYS A 102 21.69 33.69 2.94
C LYS A 102 21.03 32.36 3.36
N ALA A 103 21.83 31.33 3.66
CA ALA A 103 21.32 30.06 4.18
C ALA A 103 20.58 30.22 5.53
N ASP A 104 21.04 31.12 6.41
CA ASP A 104 20.34 31.41 7.67
C ASP A 104 18.95 32.03 7.43
N VAL A 105 18.80 32.86 6.38
CA VAL A 105 17.52 33.42 5.96
C VAL A 105 16.58 32.32 5.46
N ALA A 106 17.07 31.41 4.61
CA ALA A 106 16.28 30.30 4.10
C ALA A 106 15.81 29.37 5.24
N MET A 107 16.70 29.02 6.17
CA MET A 107 16.36 28.23 7.36
C MET A 107 15.34 28.94 8.27
N ALA A 108 15.50 30.25 8.50
CA ALA A 108 14.55 31.05 9.29
C ALA A 108 13.17 31.14 8.62
N LEU A 109 13.12 31.29 7.29
CA LEU A 109 11.86 31.23 6.54
C LEU A 109 11.24 29.83 6.60
N GLY A 110 12.06 28.78 6.54
CA GLY A 110 11.59 27.39 6.67
C GLY A 110 10.97 27.13 8.03
N TRP A 111 11.65 27.59 9.09
CA TRP A 111 11.18 27.58 10.47
C TRP A 111 9.87 28.35 10.63
N ALA A 112 9.75 29.53 10.03
CA ALA A 112 8.52 30.29 10.04
C ALA A 112 7.40 29.59 9.23
N GLY A 113 7.75 28.88 8.15
CA GLY A 113 6.82 28.07 7.37
C GLY A 113 6.09 27.03 8.22
N HIS A 114 6.79 26.38 9.16
CA HIS A 114 6.17 25.52 10.18
C HIS A 114 5.08 26.25 10.95
N ILE A 115 5.41 27.39 11.55
CA ILE A 115 4.51 28.13 12.44
C ILE A 115 3.30 28.65 11.67
N PHE A 116 3.51 29.18 10.46
CA PHE A 116 2.43 29.69 9.62
C PHE A 116 1.55 28.56 9.04
N ALA A 117 2.09 27.35 8.93
CA ALA A 117 1.32 26.15 8.61
C ALA A 117 0.58 25.58 9.85
N GLU A 118 1.21 25.60 11.03
CA GLU A 118 0.75 24.94 12.26
C GLU A 118 -0.43 25.62 12.95
N VAL A 119 -0.44 26.96 12.99
CA VAL A 119 -1.24 27.74 13.96
C VAL A 119 -2.75 27.52 13.83
N TRP A 120 -3.24 26.87 12.76
CA TRP A 120 -4.67 26.58 12.58
C TRP A 120 -5.03 25.14 12.20
N THR A 121 -4.09 24.31 11.72
CA THR A 121 -4.43 22.99 11.15
C THR A 121 -3.99 21.79 11.99
N ALA A 122 -3.00 21.90 12.90
CA ALA A 122 -2.48 20.75 13.64
C ALA A 122 -2.84 20.75 15.14
N HIS A 123 -2.74 21.90 15.81
CA HIS A 123 -2.80 22.00 17.28
C HIS A 123 -3.98 22.80 17.84
N THR A 124 -4.82 23.38 17.00
CA THR A 124 -6.10 23.99 17.40
C THR A 124 -7.14 22.90 17.66
N GLU A 125 -8.18 23.20 18.43
CA GLU A 125 -9.31 22.27 18.65
C GLU A 125 -9.94 21.84 17.30
N ASP A 126 -9.95 22.74 16.31
CA ASP A 126 -10.46 22.51 14.96
C ASP A 126 -9.43 21.95 13.96
N GLY A 127 -8.17 21.76 14.37
CA GLY A 127 -7.11 21.25 13.50
C GLY A 127 -7.36 19.81 13.06
N TYR A 128 -7.01 19.45 11.82
CA TYR A 128 -7.23 18.12 11.22
C TYR A 128 -6.85 16.96 12.14
N PRO A 129 -5.64 16.90 12.73
CA PRO A 129 -5.24 15.82 13.63
C PRO A 129 -6.11 15.72 14.89
N ASN A 130 -6.67 16.85 15.38
CA ASN A 130 -7.50 16.90 16.59
C ASN A 130 -8.98 16.62 16.29
N ARG A 131 -9.50 17.10 15.16
CA ARG A 131 -10.91 16.90 14.77
C ARG A 131 -11.18 15.53 14.16
N LYS A 132 -10.21 14.93 13.46
CA LYS A 132 -10.39 13.62 12.79
C LYS A 132 -10.35 12.48 13.81
N ILE A 133 -11.45 11.74 13.92
CA ILE A 133 -11.52 10.57 14.79
C ILE A 133 -11.07 9.34 14.00
N THR A 134 -9.88 8.82 14.32
CA THR A 134 -9.35 7.59 13.72
C THR A 134 -9.57 6.39 14.63
N LEU A 135 -9.22 6.55 15.91
CA LEU A 135 -9.43 5.59 16.99
C LEU A 135 -10.56 6.13 17.89
N PRO A 136 -11.77 5.53 17.86
CA PRO A 136 -12.89 5.99 18.67
C PRO A 136 -12.77 5.45 20.11
N VAL A 137 -11.79 5.97 20.86
CA VAL A 137 -11.54 5.60 22.27
C VAL A 137 -11.88 6.75 23.23
N PRO A 138 -12.13 6.47 24.52
CA PRO A 138 -12.26 7.51 25.54
C PRO A 138 -10.97 8.34 25.68
N ASN A 139 -11.09 9.66 25.88
CA ASN A 139 -9.99 10.63 25.92
C ASN A 139 -9.01 10.54 24.73
N PRO A 140 -9.52 10.64 23.49
CA PRO A 140 -8.76 10.28 22.30
C PRO A 140 -7.76 11.36 21.83
N ALA A 141 -7.83 12.59 22.35
CA ALA A 141 -7.22 13.77 21.72
C ALA A 141 -5.75 13.56 21.35
N GLY A 142 -4.88 13.23 22.32
CA GLY A 142 -3.46 13.03 22.06
C GLY A 142 -3.13 11.79 21.21
N LEU A 143 -4.00 10.78 21.20
CA LEU A 143 -3.78 9.53 20.46
C LEU A 143 -4.18 9.67 18.99
N ASN A 144 -5.34 10.25 18.72
CA ASN A 144 -5.79 10.53 17.36
C ASN A 144 -4.90 11.55 16.68
N HIS A 145 -4.52 12.61 17.40
CA HIS A 145 -3.56 13.60 16.94
C HIS A 145 -2.30 12.93 16.39
N GLN A 146 -1.64 12.09 17.19
CA GLN A 146 -0.45 11.35 16.78
C GLN A 146 -0.75 10.46 15.57
N VAL A 147 -1.71 9.54 15.64
CA VAL A 147 -2.00 8.64 14.52
C VAL A 147 -2.25 9.40 13.21
N ASN A 148 -3.01 10.49 13.26
CA ASN A 148 -3.32 11.31 12.10
C ASN A 148 -2.07 12.01 11.53
N GLU A 149 -1.18 12.53 12.37
CA GLU A 149 0.09 13.12 11.93
C GLU A 149 1.01 12.10 11.27
N LEU A 150 1.15 10.89 11.84
CA LEU A 150 1.96 9.84 11.19
C LEU A 150 1.38 9.46 9.84
N VAL A 151 0.07 9.26 9.74
CA VAL A 151 -0.52 8.89 8.44
C VAL A 151 -0.33 10.01 7.42
N THR A 152 -0.53 11.25 7.83
CA THR A 152 -0.32 12.41 6.94
C THR A 152 1.13 12.49 6.48
N ASP A 153 2.09 12.24 7.37
CA ASP A 153 3.50 12.15 7.02
C ASP A 153 3.81 11.03 6.01
N LEU A 154 3.26 9.84 6.22
CA LEU A 154 3.46 8.69 5.33
C LEU A 154 2.93 9.00 3.93
N LEU A 155 1.76 9.65 3.84
CA LEU A 155 1.11 10.01 2.58
C LEU A 155 1.80 11.20 1.90
N ALA A 156 2.20 12.24 2.65
CA ALA A 156 2.98 13.36 2.13
C ALA A 156 4.34 12.90 1.59
N TYR A 157 5.01 11.99 2.31
CA TYR A 157 6.25 11.40 1.81
C TYR A 157 6.00 10.54 0.56
N ARG A 158 4.92 9.76 0.49
CA ARG A 158 4.57 8.98 -0.73
C ARG A 158 4.52 9.87 -1.97
N GLU A 159 3.89 11.03 -1.87
CA GLU A 159 3.69 11.96 -2.98
C GLU A 159 4.99 12.70 -3.37
N ARG A 160 5.91 12.91 -2.42
CA ARG A 160 7.11 13.75 -2.59
C ARG A 160 8.43 13.02 -2.38
N ALA A 161 8.41 11.69 -2.32
CA ALA A 161 9.55 10.85 -1.96
C ALA A 161 10.82 11.19 -2.75
N ARG A 162 10.71 11.39 -4.07
CA ARG A 162 11.88 11.67 -4.92
C ARG A 162 12.59 12.97 -4.54
N ALA A 163 11.81 14.00 -4.23
CA ALA A 163 12.32 15.34 -4.01
C ALA A 163 12.77 15.55 -2.55
N GLN A 164 12.13 14.87 -1.59
CA GLN A 164 12.46 14.98 -0.16
C GLN A 164 13.52 13.99 0.32
N ARG A 165 13.83 12.94 -0.45
CA ARG A 165 14.79 11.89 -0.04
C ARG A 165 16.18 12.40 0.36
N LYS A 166 16.60 13.53 -0.19
CA LYS A 166 17.92 14.13 0.08
C LYS A 166 17.87 15.29 1.09
N VAL A 167 16.68 15.83 1.34
CA VAL A 167 16.50 16.97 2.25
C VAL A 167 16.72 16.53 3.69
N GLY A 168 17.58 17.28 4.39
CA GLY A 168 17.95 17.10 5.79
C GLY A 168 17.12 17.96 6.74
N LEU A 169 17.47 17.95 8.04
CA LEU A 169 17.08 19.04 8.94
C LEU A 169 17.99 20.24 8.66
N ALA A 170 17.48 21.46 8.77
CA ALA A 170 18.26 22.68 8.58
C ALA A 170 18.01 23.65 9.73
N ILE A 171 18.90 23.62 10.73
CA ILE A 171 18.74 24.33 12.01
C ILE A 171 19.76 25.47 12.08
N PRO A 172 19.32 26.75 12.16
CA PRO A 172 20.21 27.89 12.29
C PRO A 172 20.52 28.12 13.78
N ALA A 173 21.30 27.22 14.39
CA ALA A 173 21.47 27.13 15.84
C ALA A 173 22.03 28.41 16.49
N ARG A 174 23.03 29.05 15.87
CA ARG A 174 23.59 30.32 16.37
C ARG A 174 22.61 31.48 16.23
N LEU A 175 21.82 31.50 15.15
CA LEU A 175 20.78 32.49 14.95
C LEU A 175 19.70 32.33 16.01
N LEU A 176 19.28 31.09 16.29
CA LEU A 176 18.29 30.78 17.32
C LEU A 176 18.78 31.14 18.72
N GLU A 177 20.03 30.83 19.07
CA GLU A 177 20.64 31.25 20.34
C GLU A 177 20.55 32.77 20.54
N LYS A 178 20.94 33.54 19.50
CA LYS A 178 20.84 35.00 19.50
C LYS A 178 19.39 35.46 19.63
N ALA A 179 18.49 34.88 18.84
CA ALA A 179 17.08 35.26 18.83
C ALA A 179 16.42 34.98 20.18
N MET A 180 16.68 33.82 20.79
CA MET A 180 16.16 33.45 22.11
C MET A 180 16.67 34.40 23.19
N ALA A 181 17.94 34.79 23.15
CA ALA A 181 18.49 35.79 24.06
C ALA A 181 17.81 37.17 23.88
N ASP A 182 17.59 37.59 22.63
CA ASP A 182 16.93 38.86 22.34
C ASP A 182 15.46 38.86 22.78
N GLU A 183 14.73 37.75 22.63
CA GLU A 183 13.35 37.60 23.10
C GLU A 183 13.26 37.56 24.63
N ALA A 184 14.19 36.87 25.30
CA ALA A 184 14.27 36.90 26.76
C ALA A 184 14.50 38.32 27.29
N ALA A 185 15.38 39.10 26.64
CA ALA A 185 15.62 40.50 26.98
C ALA A 185 14.40 41.41 26.77
N ARG A 186 13.46 41.03 25.88
CA ARG A 186 12.19 41.74 25.66
C ARG A 186 11.09 41.40 26.66
N GLY A 187 11.40 40.59 27.68
CA GLY A 187 10.42 40.14 28.68
C GLY A 187 9.66 38.88 28.26
N GLY A 188 10.17 38.11 27.30
CA GLY A 188 9.68 36.77 27.00
C GLY A 188 9.73 35.88 28.25
N LYS A 189 8.71 35.04 28.43
CA LYS A 189 8.59 34.16 29.61
C LYS A 189 9.38 32.86 29.47
N GLY A 190 9.94 32.60 28.28
CA GLY A 190 10.73 31.40 27.97
C GLY A 190 12.18 31.45 28.49
N GLY A 191 12.80 30.28 28.58
CA GLY A 191 14.24 30.14 28.86
C GLY A 191 15.11 30.62 27.69
N THR A 192 16.43 30.48 27.80
CA THR A 192 17.35 30.60 26.67
C THR A 192 18.03 29.26 26.43
N MET A 193 18.41 28.99 25.19
CA MET A 193 19.22 27.83 24.84
C MET A 193 20.46 28.27 24.10
N ARG A 194 21.58 27.64 24.43
CA ARG A 194 22.82 27.82 23.69
C ARG A 194 22.82 27.01 22.39
N ALA A 195 23.65 27.41 21.43
CA ALA A 195 23.73 26.74 20.14
C ALA A 195 24.10 25.24 20.25
N ASP A 196 24.94 24.84 21.21
CA ASP A 196 25.29 23.43 21.47
C ASP A 196 24.07 22.60 21.90
N GLN A 197 23.20 23.18 22.72
CA GLN A 197 21.98 22.53 23.20
C GLN A 197 20.93 22.39 22.08
N ILE A 198 20.78 23.42 21.27
CA ILE A 198 19.88 23.42 20.10
C ILE A 198 20.32 22.35 19.10
N ARG A 199 21.63 22.25 18.82
CA ARG A 199 22.18 21.21 17.93
C ARG A 199 21.98 19.81 18.51
N TRP A 200 22.19 19.63 19.82
CA TRP A 200 21.92 18.35 20.47
C TRP A 200 20.46 17.91 20.36
N ALA A 201 19.52 18.86 20.53
CA ALA A 201 18.10 18.62 20.32
C ALA A 201 17.81 18.23 18.86
N GLY A 202 18.36 18.98 17.89
CA GLY A 202 18.28 18.66 16.46
C GLY A 202 18.82 17.26 16.11
N HIS A 203 19.98 16.89 16.64
CA HIS A 203 20.57 15.56 16.45
C HIS A 203 19.73 14.45 17.07
N THR A 204 18.98 14.73 18.14
CA THR A 204 18.07 13.77 18.72
C THR A 204 16.80 13.65 17.86
N PHE A 205 16.28 14.78 17.40
CA PHE A 205 15.06 14.86 16.61
C PHE A 205 15.19 14.24 15.20
N ILE A 206 16.37 14.28 14.58
CA ILE A 206 16.60 13.67 13.27
C ILE A 206 16.27 12.18 13.22
N LYS A 207 16.34 11.49 14.37
CA LYS A 207 15.97 10.08 14.49
C LYS A 207 14.49 9.87 14.18
N THR A 208 13.63 10.82 14.54
CA THR A 208 12.19 10.81 14.25
C THR A 208 11.93 10.96 12.77
N VAL A 209 12.52 12.00 12.17
CA VAL A 209 12.44 12.28 10.72
C VAL A 209 12.90 11.05 9.91
N SER A 210 14.00 10.43 10.34
CA SER A 210 14.54 9.21 9.72
C SER A 210 13.62 8.00 9.93
N GLY A 211 13.04 7.85 11.12
CA GLY A 211 12.13 6.74 11.45
C GLY A 211 10.86 6.76 10.60
N VAL A 212 10.19 7.90 10.52
CA VAL A 212 8.99 8.09 9.68
C VAL A 212 9.31 7.80 8.22
N ARG A 213 10.45 8.31 7.72
CA ARG A 213 10.90 8.04 6.36
C ARG A 213 11.13 6.55 6.09
N VAL A 214 11.73 5.82 7.02
CA VAL A 214 11.96 4.38 6.88
C VAL A 214 10.64 3.62 6.81
N ILE A 215 9.65 3.98 7.65
CA ILE A 215 8.32 3.39 7.59
C ILE A 215 7.69 3.69 6.23
N ALA A 216 7.73 4.93 5.76
CA ALA A 216 7.18 5.33 4.47
C ALA A 216 7.86 4.58 3.29
N GLU A 217 9.19 4.53 3.26
CA GLU A 217 9.94 3.78 2.24
C GLU A 217 9.64 2.27 2.28
N TYR A 218 9.42 1.70 3.47
CA TYR A 218 8.99 0.31 3.60
C TYR A 218 7.59 0.11 3.01
N LEU A 219 6.62 0.94 3.39
CA LEU A 219 5.24 0.84 2.91
C LEU A 219 5.15 1.04 1.41
N LEU A 220 5.86 2.03 0.85
CA LEU A 220 5.94 2.26 -0.60
C LEU A 220 6.43 1.04 -1.38
N ARG A 221 7.34 0.26 -0.79
CA ARG A 221 7.97 -0.88 -1.45
C ARG A 221 7.21 -2.18 -1.25
N GLU A 222 6.78 -2.45 -0.03
CA GLU A 222 6.26 -3.76 0.37
C GLU A 222 4.74 -3.77 0.57
N ARG A 223 4.11 -2.62 0.86
CA ARG A 223 2.68 -2.48 1.20
C ARG A 223 2.01 -1.24 0.54
N PRO A 224 2.13 -1.03 -0.78
CA PRO A 224 1.50 0.11 -1.44
C PRO A 224 -0.03 0.08 -1.34
N ASP A 225 -0.62 -1.12 -1.25
CA ASP A 225 -2.06 -1.30 -1.02
C ASP A 225 -2.52 -0.67 0.30
N LEU A 226 -1.70 -0.75 1.35
CA LEU A 226 -2.01 -0.13 2.64
C LEU A 226 -1.98 1.40 2.57
N LEU A 227 -1.08 1.97 1.76
CA LEU A 227 -1.02 3.41 1.53
C LEU A 227 -2.26 3.90 0.76
N ASP A 228 -2.77 3.11 -0.17
CA ASP A 228 -4.02 3.42 -0.87
C ASP A 228 -5.22 3.41 0.10
N GLU A 229 -5.30 2.41 0.99
CA GLU A 229 -6.33 2.35 2.02
C GLU A 229 -6.24 3.49 3.04
N MET A 230 -5.03 3.89 3.44
CA MET A 230 -4.79 5.06 4.28
C MET A 230 -5.23 6.34 3.59
N ASP A 231 -4.91 6.49 2.30
CA ASP A 231 -5.27 7.65 1.50
C ASP A 231 -6.78 7.80 1.34
N ASP A 232 -7.50 6.70 1.16
CA ASP A 232 -8.95 6.69 1.15
C ASP A 232 -9.54 7.11 2.50
N PHE A 233 -9.00 6.59 3.61
CA PHE A 233 -9.46 6.94 4.96
C PHE A 233 -9.19 8.40 5.34
N HIS A 234 -8.06 8.94 4.86
CA HIS A 234 -7.60 10.31 5.09
C HIS A 234 -7.77 11.20 3.86
N ALA A 235 -8.73 10.90 2.97
CA ALA A 235 -8.96 11.66 1.74
C ALA A 235 -9.35 13.12 2.02
N ASP A 236 -9.89 13.39 3.20
CA ASP A 236 -10.32 14.71 3.68
C ASP A 236 -9.17 15.65 4.08
N ARG A 237 -7.92 15.16 4.15
CA ARG A 237 -6.74 15.96 4.56
C ARG A 237 -6.31 17.01 3.53
N GLN A 238 -6.68 16.85 2.26
CA GLN A 238 -6.10 17.65 1.17
C GLN A 238 -6.42 19.13 1.30
N ALA A 239 -7.64 19.48 1.75
CA ALA A 239 -8.04 20.86 1.91
C ALA A 239 -7.20 21.59 2.98
N ASP A 240 -6.91 20.92 4.11
CA ASP A 240 -6.07 21.46 5.17
C ASP A 240 -4.60 21.61 4.72
N LEU A 241 -4.12 20.69 3.88
CA LEU A 241 -2.78 20.79 3.27
C LEU A 241 -2.69 21.99 2.33
N ASP A 242 -3.68 22.18 1.45
CA ASP A 242 -3.73 23.28 0.49
C ASP A 242 -3.80 24.64 1.20
N GLU A 243 -4.59 24.75 2.27
CA GLU A 243 -4.65 25.96 3.10
C GLU A 243 -3.28 26.25 3.76
N SER A 244 -2.63 25.23 4.32
CA SER A 244 -1.31 25.37 4.93
C SER A 244 -0.28 25.85 3.92
N VAL A 245 -0.28 25.29 2.70
CA VAL A 245 0.58 25.74 1.60
C VAL A 245 0.30 27.20 1.26
N ALA A 246 -0.96 27.60 1.10
CA ALA A 246 -1.33 28.98 0.76
C ALA A 246 -0.83 30.00 1.81
N ARG A 247 -0.86 29.64 3.11
CA ARG A 247 -0.35 30.48 4.19
C ARG A 247 1.16 30.65 4.14
N VAL A 248 1.90 29.56 3.90
CA VAL A 248 3.37 29.64 3.72
C VAL A 248 3.73 30.42 2.45
N VAL A 249 2.96 30.32 1.37
CA VAL A 249 3.13 31.18 0.19
C VAL A 249 2.93 32.66 0.55
N SER A 250 1.91 32.99 1.35
CA SER A 250 1.68 34.37 1.82
C SER A 250 2.86 34.89 2.65
N LEU A 251 3.38 34.09 3.58
CA LEU A 251 4.58 34.39 4.34
C LEU A 251 5.78 34.69 3.42
N LEU A 252 5.99 33.87 2.38
CA LEU A 252 7.06 34.08 1.40
C LEU A 252 6.88 35.37 0.59
N ARG A 253 5.64 35.72 0.20
CA ARG A 253 5.35 36.97 -0.53
C ARG A 253 5.67 38.22 0.30
N GLU A 254 5.42 38.15 1.60
CA GLU A 254 5.60 39.27 2.52
C GLU A 254 7.04 39.39 3.02
N HIS A 255 7.62 38.29 3.51
CA HIS A 255 8.92 38.31 4.19
C HIS A 255 10.05 37.65 3.39
N GLY A 256 9.72 36.85 2.38
CA GLY A 256 10.67 36.13 1.52
C GLY A 256 11.19 36.93 0.32
N ARG A 257 11.09 38.26 0.33
CA ARG A 257 11.63 39.11 -0.75
C ARG A 257 13.15 39.26 -0.67
N ALA A 258 13.82 39.31 -1.82
CA ALA A 258 15.27 39.54 -1.96
C ALA A 258 15.67 41.03 -1.84
N ASP A 259 15.07 41.73 -0.89
CA ASP A 259 15.22 43.18 -0.68
C ASP A 259 16.39 43.57 0.24
N PHE A 260 17.25 42.62 0.57
CA PHE A 260 18.36 42.78 1.50
C PHE A 260 19.70 42.43 0.83
N ARG A 261 20.78 43.12 1.22
CA ARG A 261 22.14 42.84 0.73
C ARG A 261 22.93 42.10 1.80
N LYS A 262 23.34 40.87 1.48
CA LYS A 262 24.26 40.07 2.30
C LYS A 262 25.63 39.99 1.65
N THR A 263 26.66 40.10 2.46
CA THR A 263 28.04 39.84 2.02
C THR A 263 28.42 38.35 2.07
N ARG A 264 27.71 37.57 2.90
CA ARG A 264 27.95 36.14 3.09
C ARG A 264 26.84 35.29 2.45
N ALA A 265 27.22 34.34 1.59
CA ALA A 265 26.30 33.33 1.04
C ALA A 265 26.00 32.22 2.07
N ALA A 266 27.08 31.73 2.69
CA ALA A 266 27.17 30.66 3.68
C ALA A 266 26.45 30.91 5.02
N SER A 267 25.87 29.88 5.66
CA SER A 267 25.36 29.99 7.05
C SER A 267 26.49 30.27 8.03
N LEU A 268 26.23 31.02 9.11
CA LEU A 268 27.17 31.19 10.22
C LEU A 268 27.51 29.87 10.95
N ASP A 269 26.67 28.86 10.82
CA ASP A 269 26.88 27.52 11.39
C ASP A 269 27.76 26.61 10.50
N GLU A 270 28.18 27.03 9.30
CA GLU A 270 28.98 26.20 8.37
C GLU A 270 30.32 25.68 8.94
N ARG A 271 30.93 26.38 9.92
CA ARG A 271 32.24 26.02 10.47
C ARG A 271 32.20 24.87 11.49
N ASP A 272 31.02 24.55 12.03
CA ASP A 272 30.86 23.56 13.11
C ASP A 272 30.09 22.31 12.66
N GLY A 273 29.90 22.14 11.35
CA GLY A 273 29.05 21.10 10.77
C GLY A 273 27.66 21.64 10.49
N PHE A 274 27.45 22.07 9.25
CA PHE A 274 26.13 22.19 8.65
C PHE A 274 25.31 20.94 9.01
N PHE A 275 24.25 21.10 9.79
CA PHE A 275 23.40 19.98 10.20
C PHE A 275 22.41 19.57 9.10
N ALA A 276 22.73 19.76 7.81
CA ALA A 276 22.28 18.76 6.85
C ALA A 276 23.09 17.49 7.11
N ALA A 277 22.79 16.82 8.22
CA ALA A 277 22.77 15.39 8.15
C ALA A 277 21.75 15.12 7.04
N PRO A 278 22.19 14.69 5.84
CA PRO A 278 21.22 14.26 4.87
C PRO A 278 20.38 13.22 5.62
N VAL A 279 19.06 13.27 5.50
CA VAL A 279 18.24 12.13 5.91
C VAL A 279 18.48 10.96 4.92
N GLN A 280 19.55 11.04 4.13
CA GLN A 280 20.44 9.92 3.90
C GLN A 280 21.39 9.67 5.10
N THR A 281 21.05 8.96 6.17
CA THR A 281 20.36 7.68 6.08
C THR A 281 20.28 6.87 7.36
N SER A 282 19.19 6.11 7.39
CA SER A 282 19.00 4.92 8.19
C SER A 282 20.18 3.93 8.08
N LEU A 283 20.22 2.99 9.03
CA LEU A 283 21.10 1.80 9.02
C LEU A 283 21.17 1.12 7.63
N THR A 284 20.13 1.31 6.83
CA THR A 284 19.94 0.89 5.45
C THR A 284 20.95 1.48 4.45
N GLN A 285 21.56 2.66 4.63
CA GLN A 285 22.61 3.12 3.67
C GLN A 285 23.96 2.52 3.92
N LYS A 286 24.31 2.19 5.17
CA LYS A 286 25.50 1.38 5.45
C LYS A 286 25.37 -0.03 4.85
N ALA A 287 24.15 -0.57 4.78
CA ALA A 287 23.87 -1.81 4.06
C ALA A 287 23.86 -1.61 2.53
N ARG A 288 23.35 -0.48 2.04
CA ARG A 288 23.28 -0.17 0.61
C ARG A 288 24.63 0.20 -0.01
N ASP A 289 25.47 0.99 0.65
CA ASP A 289 26.81 1.38 0.16
C ASP A 289 27.79 0.19 0.18
N PHE A 290 27.63 -0.72 1.15
CA PHE A 290 28.30 -2.02 1.16
C PHE A 290 27.86 -2.91 -0.03
N PHE A 291 26.55 -2.97 -0.33
CA PHE A 291 26.04 -3.65 -1.51
C PHE A 291 26.49 -3.00 -2.83
N GLN A 292 26.53 -1.67 -2.90
CA GLN A 292 26.90 -0.92 -4.10
C GLN A 292 28.41 -1.00 -4.40
N HIS A 293 29.27 -0.98 -3.38
CA HIS A 293 30.73 -1.22 -3.51
C HIS A 293 31.04 -2.63 -4.05
N TRP A 294 30.22 -3.63 -3.70
CA TRP A 294 30.35 -5.00 -4.18
C TRP A 294 29.70 -5.25 -5.55
N LEU A 295 28.57 -4.61 -5.82
CA LEU A 295 27.90 -4.59 -7.13
C LEU A 295 28.83 -3.96 -8.20
N GLY A 296 29.61 -2.94 -7.84
CA GLY A 296 30.63 -2.36 -8.72
C GLY A 296 31.77 -3.31 -9.10
N LYS A 297 32.19 -4.21 -8.19
CA LYS A 297 33.20 -5.25 -8.46
C LYS A 297 32.69 -6.40 -9.33
N ALA A 298 31.39 -6.72 -9.23
CA ALA A 298 30.76 -7.78 -10.02
C ALA A 298 30.43 -7.33 -11.45
N LEU A 299 30.09 -6.05 -11.63
CA LEU A 299 29.78 -5.46 -12.95
C LEU A 299 31.01 -5.23 -13.85
N HIS A 300 32.22 -5.54 -13.38
CA HIS A 300 33.46 -5.48 -14.18
C HIS A 300 34.06 -6.86 -14.49
N SER A 301 33.35 -7.96 -14.21
CA SER A 301 33.80 -9.31 -14.56
C SER A 301 32.78 -10.01 -15.48
N ASP A 302 33.14 -10.15 -16.76
CA ASP A 302 32.36 -10.71 -17.86
C ASP A 302 32.08 -12.24 -17.77
N THR A 303 31.92 -12.82 -16.59
CA THR A 303 31.67 -14.27 -16.46
C THR A 303 30.69 -14.60 -15.34
N ASP A 304 29.62 -15.30 -15.72
CA ASP A 304 28.81 -16.25 -14.92
C ASP A 304 28.88 -16.11 -13.41
N THR A 305 27.87 -15.49 -12.76
CA THR A 305 27.56 -15.75 -11.33
C THR A 305 26.20 -15.19 -10.89
N THR A 306 25.13 -15.65 -11.54
CA THR A 306 23.73 -15.45 -11.09
C THR A 306 23.44 -16.06 -9.69
N ILE A 307 24.36 -16.85 -9.14
CA ILE A 307 24.23 -17.52 -7.84
C ILE A 307 24.49 -16.58 -6.64
N PHE A 308 25.38 -15.60 -6.75
CA PHE A 308 25.74 -14.74 -5.60
C PHE A 308 24.83 -13.52 -5.41
N THR A 309 24.21 -13.04 -6.49
CA THR A 309 23.21 -11.96 -6.47
C THR A 309 21.93 -12.40 -5.75
N VAL A 310 21.56 -13.69 -5.86
CA VAL A 310 20.46 -14.30 -5.10
C VAL A 310 20.85 -14.53 -3.62
N LEU A 311 22.13 -14.85 -3.35
CA LEU A 311 22.68 -15.07 -2.00
C LEU A 311 22.65 -13.80 -1.13
N GLY A 312 23.06 -12.66 -1.67
CA GLY A 312 23.06 -11.40 -0.92
C GLY A 312 21.65 -10.93 -0.57
N TYR A 313 20.74 -10.93 -1.54
CA TYR A 313 19.38 -10.43 -1.38
C TYR A 313 18.53 -11.34 -0.48
N GLY A 314 18.69 -12.67 -0.60
CA GLY A 314 17.99 -13.66 0.21
C GLY A 314 18.44 -13.70 1.68
N VAL A 315 19.70 -13.39 1.97
CA VAL A 315 20.24 -13.39 3.35
C VAL A 315 19.73 -12.18 4.15
N VAL A 316 19.59 -11.01 3.53
CA VAL A 316 19.07 -9.80 4.20
C VAL A 316 17.55 -9.86 4.39
N LYS A 317 16.82 -10.37 3.39
CA LYS A 317 15.37 -10.59 3.52
C LYS A 317 15.05 -11.72 4.51
N GLY A 318 15.86 -12.78 4.52
CA GLY A 318 15.81 -13.85 5.51
C GLY A 318 16.20 -13.40 6.92
N ALA A 319 17.12 -12.44 7.06
CA ALA A 319 17.46 -11.86 8.37
C ALA A 319 16.26 -11.09 8.96
N LEU A 320 15.61 -10.22 8.17
CA LEU A 320 14.40 -9.49 8.60
C LEU A 320 13.17 -10.40 8.80
N ALA A 321 13.14 -11.57 8.15
CA ALA A 321 12.13 -12.60 8.35
C ALA A 321 12.31 -13.42 9.64
N THR A 322 13.41 -13.24 10.37
CA THR A 322 13.59 -13.98 11.63
C THR A 322 12.64 -13.45 12.72
N PRO A 323 11.95 -14.33 13.45
CA PRO A 323 11.12 -13.94 14.62
C PRO A 323 11.86 -13.06 15.62
N PHE A 324 13.19 -13.18 15.65
CA PHE A 324 14.08 -12.39 16.49
C PHE A 324 14.19 -10.91 16.08
N LEU A 325 14.43 -10.60 14.79
CA LEU A 325 14.50 -9.21 14.33
C LEU A 325 13.12 -8.55 14.32
N ARG A 326 12.07 -9.31 14.00
CA ARG A 326 10.67 -8.88 14.18
C ARG A 326 10.37 -8.59 15.65
N GLY A 327 10.78 -9.46 16.58
CA GLY A 327 10.65 -9.25 18.02
C GLY A 327 11.38 -8.00 18.53
N ARG A 328 12.60 -7.74 18.04
CA ARG A 328 13.36 -6.52 18.39
C ARG A 328 12.76 -5.25 17.80
N PHE A 329 12.17 -5.32 16.62
CA PHE A 329 11.45 -4.21 16.02
C PHE A 329 10.15 -3.90 16.79
N LEU A 330 9.46 -4.93 17.28
CA LEU A 330 8.31 -4.80 18.18
C LEU A 330 8.73 -4.22 19.54
N ASP A 331 9.84 -4.66 20.11
CA ASP A 331 10.39 -4.09 21.35
C ASP A 331 10.75 -2.61 21.16
N LEU A 332 11.27 -2.24 19.99
CA LEU A 332 11.54 -0.86 19.64
C LEU A 332 10.26 -0.04 19.47
N ALA A 333 9.25 -0.54 18.74
CA ALA A 333 7.95 0.12 18.62
C ALA A 333 7.26 0.31 19.99
N ARG A 334 7.42 -0.66 20.90
CA ARG A 334 6.97 -0.57 22.30
C ARG A 334 7.76 0.47 23.09
N ALA A 335 9.07 0.57 22.87
CA ALA A 335 9.93 1.58 23.48
C ALA A 335 9.72 2.99 22.89
N MET A 336 9.32 3.12 21.63
CA MET A 336 8.99 4.40 20.98
C MET A 336 7.70 5.02 21.53
N GLY A 337 6.76 4.20 22.03
CA GLY A 337 5.53 4.67 22.68
C GLY A 337 5.73 5.25 24.09
N THR A 338 6.94 5.21 24.68
CA THR A 338 7.10 5.53 26.11
C THR A 338 6.98 7.01 26.46
N ALA A 339 7.00 7.92 25.47
CA ALA A 339 6.92 9.36 25.69
C ALA A 339 5.53 9.95 25.41
N SER A 340 4.46 9.16 25.19
CA SER A 340 3.13 9.74 24.96
C SER A 340 2.83 10.70 26.12
N VAL A 341 2.44 11.93 25.77
CA VAL A 341 2.52 13.18 26.56
C VAL A 341 1.79 13.12 27.93
N TRP A 342 1.22 11.97 28.30
CA TRP A 342 0.28 11.80 29.41
C TRP A 342 0.55 10.54 30.25
N GLY A 343 1.62 9.78 29.98
CA GLY A 343 2.03 8.64 30.82
C GLY A 343 1.06 7.44 30.84
N ASN A 344 -0.05 7.46 30.11
CA ASN A 344 -1.09 6.43 30.14
C ASN A 344 -0.62 5.13 29.43
N PRO A 345 -0.43 4.00 30.16
CA PRO A 345 0.02 2.75 29.58
C PRO A 345 -0.89 2.20 28.46
N ARG A 346 -2.20 2.49 28.51
CA ARG A 346 -3.15 2.06 27.48
C ARG A 346 -2.90 2.75 26.14
N HIS A 347 -2.61 4.06 26.13
CA HIS A 347 -2.31 4.79 24.89
C HIS A 347 -1.03 4.27 24.23
N LYS A 348 -0.02 3.96 25.05
CA LYS A 348 1.24 3.37 24.58
C LYS A 348 1.00 2.01 23.90
N GLN A 349 0.14 1.18 24.50
CA GLN A 349 -0.23 -0.10 23.92
C GLN A 349 -0.93 0.05 22.57
N VAL A 350 -1.85 1.01 22.44
CA VAL A 350 -2.56 1.26 21.17
C VAL A 350 -1.60 1.71 20.08
N LEU A 351 -0.75 2.71 20.33
CA LEU A 351 0.25 3.18 19.36
C LEU A 351 1.21 2.06 18.97
N SER A 352 1.70 1.30 19.94
CA SER A 352 2.60 0.18 19.68
C SER A 352 1.94 -0.88 18.79
N ARG A 353 0.67 -1.22 19.03
CA ARG A 353 -0.06 -2.19 18.21
C ARG A 353 -0.41 -1.64 16.84
N TYR A 354 -0.70 -0.35 16.73
CA TYR A 354 -0.92 0.31 15.45
C TYR A 354 0.34 0.24 14.57
N VAL A 355 1.50 0.65 15.12
CA VAL A 355 2.80 0.57 14.44
C VAL A 355 3.19 -0.88 14.12
N GLU A 356 2.95 -1.83 15.03
CA GLU A 356 3.08 -3.27 14.76
C GLU A 356 2.18 -3.71 13.60
N GLY A 357 0.94 -3.22 13.57
CA GLY A 357 -0.01 -3.46 12.49
C GLY A 357 0.58 -3.09 11.13
N LEU A 358 1.11 -1.87 11.03
CA LEU A 358 1.73 -1.34 9.80
C LEU A 358 2.94 -2.15 9.33
N LEU A 359 3.76 -2.61 10.27
CA LEU A 359 5.12 -3.08 9.98
C LEU A 359 5.26 -4.60 10.01
N VAL A 360 4.34 -5.29 10.69
CA VAL A 360 4.45 -6.72 10.98
C VAL A 360 3.20 -7.50 10.60
N ARG A 361 2.01 -6.88 10.67
CA ARG A 361 0.73 -7.56 10.39
C ARG A 361 0.32 -7.40 8.95
N GLU A 362 1.10 -8.03 8.08
CA GLU A 362 0.87 -8.02 6.63
C GLU A 362 -0.37 -8.80 6.20
N ASP A 363 -0.99 -9.54 7.13
CA ASP A 363 -2.31 -10.14 6.96
C ASP A 363 -3.47 -9.15 7.09
N LEU A 364 -3.25 -7.95 7.62
CA LEU A 364 -4.28 -6.97 7.92
C LEU A 364 -4.35 -5.82 6.91
N THR A 365 -5.59 -5.41 6.62
CA THR A 365 -5.96 -4.13 6.01
C THR A 365 -5.85 -2.98 7.02
N TYR A 366 -5.88 -1.74 6.54
CA TYR A 366 -5.82 -0.55 7.38
C TYR A 366 -6.94 -0.50 8.44
N PRO A 367 -8.22 -0.75 8.12
CA PRO A 367 -9.28 -0.83 9.13
C PRO A 367 -9.06 -1.97 10.14
N GLU A 368 -8.52 -3.11 9.69
CA GLU A 368 -8.21 -4.23 10.59
C GLU A 368 -7.01 -3.91 11.52
N ILE A 369 -6.06 -3.09 11.08
CA ILE A 369 -4.96 -2.59 11.93
C ILE A 369 -5.50 -1.66 13.01
N ILE A 370 -6.46 -0.78 12.69
CA ILE A 370 -7.16 0.05 13.67
C ILE A 370 -7.87 -0.85 14.70
N ALA A 371 -8.63 -1.85 14.24
CA ALA A 371 -9.30 -2.79 15.13
C ALA A 371 -8.32 -3.58 16.00
N TYR A 372 -7.19 -4.04 15.43
CA TYR A 372 -6.12 -4.71 16.16
C TYR A 372 -5.49 -3.80 17.24
N ALA A 373 -5.25 -2.53 16.91
CA ALA A 373 -4.72 -1.56 17.85
C ALA A 373 -5.64 -1.35 19.06
N MET A 374 -6.95 -1.46 18.85
CA MET A 374 -7.99 -1.27 19.86
C MET A 374 -8.41 -2.55 20.60
N GLU A 375 -7.86 -3.72 20.26
CA GLU A 375 -8.30 -4.99 20.84
C GLU A 375 -8.21 -4.98 22.38
N GLY A 376 -9.33 -5.23 23.07
CA GLY A 376 -9.42 -5.17 24.53
C GLY A 376 -9.66 -3.76 25.11
N ILE A 377 -9.89 -2.76 24.26
CA ILE A 377 -10.31 -1.40 24.65
C ILE A 377 -11.74 -1.18 24.17
N GLN A 378 -12.63 -0.79 25.07
CA GLN A 378 -14.00 -0.45 24.69
C GLN A 378 -14.03 0.85 23.89
N PRO A 379 -14.65 0.85 22.70
CA PRO A 379 -14.84 2.07 21.93
C PRO A 379 -15.78 3.05 22.66
N ASP A 380 -15.55 4.34 22.49
CA ASP A 380 -16.49 5.39 22.91
C ASP A 380 -17.64 5.50 21.89
N PRO A 381 -18.92 5.24 22.28
CA PRO A 381 -20.06 5.34 21.37
C PRO A 381 -20.24 6.74 20.76
N GLN A 382 -19.91 7.80 21.51
CA GLN A 382 -20.02 9.18 21.00
C GLN A 382 -18.94 9.46 19.94
N ALA A 383 -17.70 9.02 20.18
CA ALA A 383 -16.64 9.09 19.19
C ALA A 383 -16.96 8.29 17.92
N LEU A 384 -17.53 7.08 18.06
CA LEU A 384 -17.98 6.27 16.92
C LEU A 384 -19.05 6.98 16.08
N ALA A 385 -20.04 7.60 16.73
CA ALA A 385 -21.09 8.35 16.04
C ALA A 385 -20.51 9.55 15.26
N ARG A 386 -19.62 10.31 15.89
CA ARG A 386 -18.92 11.44 15.25
C ARG A 386 -18.06 10.99 14.07
N GLN A 387 -17.31 9.90 14.22
CA GLN A 387 -16.49 9.33 13.14
C GLN A 387 -17.35 8.96 11.92
N ARG A 388 -18.49 8.28 12.15
CA ARG A 388 -19.41 7.89 11.07
C ARG A 388 -20.00 9.10 10.35
N GLU A 389 -20.34 10.16 11.08
CA GLU A 389 -20.83 11.40 10.48
C GLU A 389 -19.75 12.10 9.62
N GLN A 390 -18.49 12.09 10.07
CA GLN A 390 -17.36 12.59 9.28
C GLN A 390 -17.17 11.79 7.98
N PHE A 391 -17.22 10.46 8.06
CA PHE A 391 -17.13 9.60 6.88
C PHE A 391 -18.25 9.88 5.88
N LYS A 392 -19.49 9.99 6.37
CA LYS A 392 -20.65 10.29 5.53
C LYS A 392 -20.50 11.63 4.79
N LYS A 393 -20.06 12.70 5.47
CA LYS A 393 -19.83 14.02 4.86
C LYS A 393 -18.76 13.99 3.76
N ALA A 394 -17.79 13.09 3.88
CA ALA A 394 -16.70 12.92 2.92
C ALA A 394 -17.01 11.90 1.81
N GLY A 395 -18.21 11.32 1.77
CA GLY A 395 -18.56 10.28 0.80
C GLY A 395 -17.83 8.95 1.04
N LEU A 396 -17.38 8.69 2.27
CA LEU A 396 -16.75 7.43 2.69
C LEU A 396 -17.78 6.46 3.26
N THR A 397 -17.48 5.17 3.18
CA THR A 397 -18.26 4.08 3.76
C THR A 397 -18.24 4.12 5.29
N ALA A 398 -19.07 3.30 5.96
CA ALA A 398 -19.08 3.21 7.42
C ALA A 398 -17.74 2.76 8.04
N THR A 399 -16.85 2.19 7.22
CA THR A 399 -15.50 1.74 7.62
C THR A 399 -14.41 2.76 7.27
N GLY A 400 -14.76 3.89 6.66
CA GLY A 400 -13.84 4.95 6.24
C GLY A 400 -13.18 4.73 4.88
N ARG A 401 -13.50 3.65 4.16
CA ARG A 401 -13.04 3.44 2.77
C ARG A 401 -13.85 4.27 1.76
N LYS A 402 -13.27 4.55 0.60
CA LYS A 402 -14.06 4.99 -0.56
C LYS A 402 -14.94 3.84 -1.07
N PRO A 403 -16.18 4.12 -1.51
CA PRO A 403 -17.02 3.11 -2.13
C PRO A 403 -16.34 2.47 -3.33
N VAL A 404 -16.40 1.15 -3.43
CA VAL A 404 -15.82 0.41 -4.55
C VAL A 404 -16.76 0.46 -5.76
N THR A 405 -16.19 0.72 -6.93
CA THR A 405 -16.90 0.80 -8.20
C THR A 405 -16.78 -0.49 -9.02
N ILE A 406 -17.75 -0.73 -9.90
CA ILE A 406 -17.73 -1.85 -10.87
C ILE A 406 -16.44 -1.82 -11.72
N ALA A 407 -15.97 -0.64 -12.12
CA ALA A 407 -14.78 -0.49 -12.93
C ALA A 407 -13.51 -0.96 -12.20
N GLN A 408 -13.38 -0.66 -10.90
CA GLN A 408 -12.25 -1.11 -10.08
C GLN A 408 -12.22 -2.63 -9.94
N VAL A 409 -13.38 -3.24 -9.69
CA VAL A 409 -13.51 -4.71 -9.61
C VAL A 409 -13.15 -5.35 -10.96
N ALA A 410 -13.70 -4.82 -12.06
CA ALA A 410 -13.44 -5.33 -13.40
C ALA A 410 -11.95 -5.24 -13.79
N ALA A 411 -11.30 -4.12 -13.50
CA ALA A 411 -9.87 -3.94 -13.78
C ALA A 411 -8.98 -4.91 -12.98
N ALA A 412 -9.29 -5.13 -11.70
CA ALA A 412 -8.57 -6.10 -10.87
C ALA A 412 -8.77 -7.54 -11.37
N TRP A 413 -9.99 -7.87 -11.81
CA TRP A 413 -10.31 -9.18 -12.36
C TRP A 413 -9.59 -9.45 -13.69
N GLN A 414 -9.55 -8.46 -14.60
CA GLN A 414 -8.82 -8.55 -15.86
C GLN A 414 -7.32 -8.82 -15.63
N GLU A 415 -6.72 -8.25 -14.59
CA GLU A 415 -5.32 -8.53 -14.24
C GLU A 415 -5.10 -9.99 -13.79
N VAL A 416 -6.06 -10.58 -13.05
CA VAL A 416 -6.04 -12.00 -12.70
C VAL A 416 -6.09 -12.85 -13.97
N GLU A 417 -7.05 -12.59 -14.86
CA GLU A 417 -7.22 -13.32 -16.12
C GLU A 417 -5.98 -13.20 -17.01
N ARG A 418 -5.38 -12.01 -17.10
CA ARG A 418 -4.14 -11.77 -17.84
C ARG A 418 -2.98 -12.58 -17.27
N ILE A 419 -2.79 -12.58 -15.95
CA ILE A 419 -1.73 -13.36 -15.30
C ILE A 419 -1.94 -14.87 -15.53
N GLU A 420 -3.18 -15.34 -15.47
CA GLU A 420 -3.51 -16.74 -15.72
C GLU A 420 -3.32 -17.15 -17.19
N ALA A 421 -3.71 -16.29 -18.13
CA ALA A 421 -3.46 -16.47 -19.56
C ALA A 421 -1.95 -16.60 -19.82
N MET A 422 -1.13 -15.68 -19.31
CA MET A 422 0.33 -15.78 -19.41
C MET A 422 0.87 -17.09 -18.82
N ARG A 423 0.32 -17.56 -17.69
CA ARG A 423 0.75 -18.83 -17.08
C ARG A 423 0.34 -20.07 -17.87
N ARG A 424 -0.75 -20.00 -18.63
CA ARG A 424 -1.22 -21.07 -19.54
C ARG A 424 -0.42 -21.10 -20.83
N GLU A 425 -0.13 -19.94 -21.39
CA GLU A 425 0.59 -19.78 -22.66
C GLU A 425 2.08 -20.01 -22.53
N TRP A 426 2.70 -19.58 -21.42
CA TRP A 426 4.15 -19.66 -21.26
C TRP A 426 4.58 -20.99 -20.66
N PRO A 427 5.68 -21.60 -21.17
CA PRO A 427 6.23 -22.82 -20.62
C PRO A 427 6.50 -22.68 -19.12
N TRP A 428 6.29 -23.75 -18.35
CA TRP A 428 6.42 -23.72 -16.90
C TRP A 428 7.83 -23.33 -16.41
N PHE A 429 8.85 -23.55 -17.23
CA PHE A 429 10.26 -23.23 -17.00
C PHE A 429 10.66 -21.83 -17.49
N TRP A 430 9.75 -21.07 -18.09
CA TRP A 430 10.07 -19.75 -18.64
C TRP A 430 10.36 -18.75 -17.50
N PRO A 431 11.49 -18.04 -17.51
CA PRO A 431 11.96 -17.22 -16.39
C PRO A 431 11.03 -16.04 -16.07
N PHE A 432 10.24 -15.58 -17.06
CA PHE A 432 9.31 -14.48 -16.88
C PHE A 432 7.88 -14.94 -16.53
N ARG A 433 7.62 -16.26 -16.50
CA ARG A 433 6.28 -16.79 -16.19
C ARG A 433 5.85 -16.33 -14.79
N PRO A 434 4.65 -15.73 -14.65
CA PRO A 434 4.17 -15.32 -13.35
C PRO A 434 4.15 -16.48 -12.36
N GLY A 435 4.85 -16.32 -11.24
CA GLY A 435 4.89 -17.32 -10.18
C GLY A 435 3.60 -17.39 -9.36
N PRO A 436 3.45 -18.41 -8.48
CA PRO A 436 2.31 -18.55 -7.58
C PRO A 436 2.02 -17.29 -6.76
N ALA A 437 3.07 -16.61 -6.28
CA ALA A 437 2.94 -15.37 -5.51
C ALA A 437 2.30 -14.21 -6.30
N ARG A 438 2.61 -14.08 -7.59
CA ARG A 438 2.05 -12.99 -8.42
C ARG A 438 0.57 -13.23 -8.72
N THR A 439 0.19 -14.48 -8.97
CA THR A 439 -1.22 -14.85 -9.15
C THR A 439 -2.00 -14.69 -7.84
N ALA A 440 -1.45 -15.14 -6.72
CA ALA A 440 -2.08 -14.96 -5.41
C ALA A 440 -2.30 -13.49 -5.06
N ALA A 441 -1.32 -12.61 -5.30
CA ALA A 441 -1.44 -11.18 -5.04
C ALA A 441 -2.53 -10.51 -5.91
N ALA A 442 -2.63 -10.88 -7.18
CA ALA A 442 -3.68 -10.35 -8.05
C ALA A 442 -5.08 -10.80 -7.62
N ARG A 443 -5.22 -12.08 -7.27
CA ARG A 443 -6.49 -12.67 -6.81
C ARG A 443 -6.94 -12.07 -5.47
N GLU A 444 -6.03 -11.98 -4.51
CA GLU A 444 -6.27 -11.29 -3.24
C GLU A 444 -6.86 -9.89 -3.47
N LYS A 445 -6.20 -9.06 -4.30
CA LYS A 445 -6.69 -7.72 -4.62
C LYS A 445 -8.08 -7.76 -5.26
N ALA A 446 -8.30 -8.64 -6.23
CA ALA A 446 -9.58 -8.76 -6.93
C ALA A 446 -10.71 -9.19 -5.99
N GLY A 447 -10.52 -10.25 -5.19
CA GLY A 447 -11.53 -10.72 -4.26
C GLY A 447 -11.79 -9.77 -3.09
N ARG A 448 -10.80 -9.01 -2.61
CA ARG A 448 -11.01 -7.93 -1.63
C ARG A 448 -11.90 -6.82 -2.20
N LEU A 449 -11.61 -6.34 -3.41
CA LEU A 449 -12.45 -5.33 -4.06
C LEU A 449 -13.86 -5.85 -4.33
N LEU A 450 -13.99 -7.11 -4.73
CA LEU A 450 -15.27 -7.78 -4.92
C LEU A 450 -16.08 -7.85 -3.62
N ALA A 451 -15.43 -8.24 -2.50
CA ALA A 451 -16.06 -8.27 -1.19
C ALA A 451 -16.56 -6.88 -0.76
N TYR A 452 -15.72 -5.85 -0.92
CA TYR A 452 -16.08 -4.47 -0.59
C TYR A 452 -17.18 -3.92 -1.49
N TYR A 453 -17.19 -4.25 -2.79
CA TYR A 453 -18.29 -3.89 -3.68
C TYR A 453 -19.63 -4.41 -3.16
N PHE A 454 -19.70 -5.66 -2.71
CA PHE A 454 -20.93 -6.21 -2.13
C PHE A 454 -21.25 -5.68 -0.72
N GLU A 455 -20.24 -5.32 0.07
CA GLU A 455 -20.43 -4.60 1.35
C GLU A 455 -21.10 -3.23 1.10
N ASP A 456 -20.67 -2.52 0.07
CA ASP A 456 -21.16 -1.19 -0.30
C ASP A 456 -22.55 -1.22 -0.98
N HIS A 457 -22.95 -2.37 -1.53
CA HIS A 457 -24.19 -2.56 -2.28
C HIS A 457 -25.04 -3.70 -1.69
N PRO A 458 -25.55 -3.56 -0.45
CA PRO A 458 -26.28 -4.63 0.24
C PRO A 458 -27.60 -5.04 -0.44
N HIS A 459 -28.14 -4.18 -1.31
CA HIS A 459 -29.33 -4.48 -2.13
C HIS A 459 -29.08 -5.56 -3.20
N LEU A 460 -27.82 -5.89 -3.50
CA LEU A 460 -27.46 -6.94 -4.46
C LEU A 460 -27.65 -8.36 -3.91
N GLY A 461 -28.19 -8.52 -2.70
CA GLY A 461 -28.63 -9.83 -2.17
C GLY A 461 -27.52 -10.76 -1.71
N VAL A 462 -26.25 -10.34 -1.71
CA VAL A 462 -25.16 -11.14 -1.17
C VAL A 462 -25.17 -11.05 0.36
N SER A 463 -25.27 -12.19 1.04
CA SER A 463 -25.37 -12.19 2.51
C SER A 463 -24.08 -11.67 3.17
N PRO A 464 -24.18 -10.90 4.27
CA PRO A 464 -23.01 -10.41 5.00
C PRO A 464 -22.07 -11.52 5.47
N ALA A 465 -22.61 -12.70 5.79
CA ALA A 465 -21.81 -13.87 6.17
C ALA A 465 -20.89 -14.36 5.04
N ARG A 466 -21.34 -14.28 3.77
CA ARG A 466 -20.52 -14.64 2.61
C ARG A 466 -19.42 -13.61 2.37
N VAL A 467 -19.74 -12.32 2.47
CA VAL A 467 -18.73 -11.25 2.37
C VAL A 467 -17.65 -11.44 3.43
N ALA A 468 -18.04 -11.73 4.68
CA ALA A 468 -17.12 -12.04 5.76
C ALA A 468 -16.28 -13.30 5.50
N ALA A 469 -16.85 -14.34 4.89
CA ALA A 469 -16.11 -15.55 4.52
C ALA A 469 -15.04 -15.27 3.43
N LEU A 470 -15.37 -14.46 2.43
CA LEU A 470 -14.42 -14.04 1.39
C LEU A 470 -13.29 -13.20 1.98
N LEU A 471 -13.60 -12.23 2.85
CA LEU A 471 -12.58 -11.42 3.55
C LEU A 471 -11.70 -12.26 4.50
N SER A 472 -12.26 -13.30 5.12
CA SER A 472 -11.48 -14.24 5.93
C SER A 472 -10.52 -15.09 5.08
N ALA A 473 -10.99 -15.58 3.93
CA ALA A 473 -10.16 -16.30 2.97
C ALA A 473 -9.06 -15.40 2.38
N ASP A 474 -9.39 -14.15 2.06
CA ASP A 474 -8.46 -13.10 1.63
C ASP A 474 -7.33 -12.90 2.63
N ARG A 475 -7.67 -12.72 3.91
CA ARG A 475 -6.69 -12.61 5.01
C ARG A 475 -5.80 -13.85 5.12
N GLY A 476 -6.35 -15.05 4.95
CA GLY A 476 -5.59 -16.30 4.89
C GLY A 476 -4.59 -16.33 3.73
N LEU A 477 -5.02 -15.86 2.54
CA LEU A 477 -4.19 -15.78 1.35
C LEU A 477 -3.05 -14.76 1.51
N ARG A 478 -3.33 -13.56 2.04
CA ARG A 478 -2.31 -12.55 2.37
C ARG A 478 -1.23 -13.11 3.30
N ARG A 479 -1.65 -13.75 4.38
CA ARG A 479 -0.72 -14.37 5.34
C ARG A 479 0.18 -15.40 4.65
N ALA A 480 -0.40 -16.31 3.87
CA ALA A 480 0.37 -17.35 3.19
C ALA A 480 1.31 -16.78 2.12
N LEU A 481 0.88 -15.75 1.38
CA LEU A 481 1.70 -15.03 0.41
C LEU A 481 2.91 -14.39 1.08
N MET A 482 2.73 -13.84 2.27
CA MET A 482 3.80 -13.20 3.01
C MET A 482 4.77 -14.18 3.61
N GLU A 483 4.29 -15.25 4.24
CA GLU A 483 5.15 -16.32 4.70
C GLU A 483 5.99 -16.88 3.54
N TYR A 484 5.39 -17.07 2.36
CA TYR A 484 6.13 -17.47 1.15
C TYR A 484 7.19 -16.45 0.69
N LYS A 485 6.88 -15.15 0.70
CA LYS A 485 7.83 -14.08 0.33
C LYS A 485 8.99 -13.92 1.34
N GLN A 486 8.80 -14.36 2.58
CA GLN A 486 9.75 -14.23 3.68
C GLN A 486 10.74 -15.41 3.76
N VAL A 487 10.46 -16.55 3.11
CA VAL A 487 11.39 -17.69 3.14
C VAL A 487 12.60 -17.46 2.24
N ALA A 488 13.78 -17.63 2.81
CA ALA A 488 15.03 -17.71 2.07
C ALA A 488 15.08 -19.00 1.24
N TRP A 489 15.37 -18.91 -0.05
CA TRP A 489 15.48 -20.07 -0.95
C TRP A 489 16.58 -21.06 -0.52
N TYR A 490 17.45 -20.66 0.40
CA TYR A 490 18.47 -21.50 1.05
C TYR A 490 17.93 -22.51 2.04
N ASN A 491 16.64 -22.42 2.42
CA ASN A 491 15.93 -23.47 3.11
C ASN A 491 14.88 -24.08 2.16
N PRO A 492 15.29 -25.00 1.26
CA PRO A 492 14.38 -25.54 0.23
C PRO A 492 13.19 -26.29 0.82
N VAL A 493 13.34 -26.87 2.03
CA VAL A 493 12.25 -27.56 2.73
C VAL A 493 11.21 -26.56 3.23
N ASP A 494 11.63 -25.50 3.93
CA ASP A 494 10.72 -24.45 4.40
C ASP A 494 10.10 -23.68 3.22
N TRP A 495 10.87 -23.43 2.16
CA TRP A 495 10.36 -22.79 0.95
C TRP A 495 9.27 -23.64 0.29
N TRP A 496 9.49 -24.96 0.22
CA TRP A 496 8.50 -25.89 -0.31
C TRP A 496 7.24 -25.96 0.57
N GLN A 497 7.40 -26.02 1.90
CA GLN A 497 6.29 -25.98 2.84
C GLN A 497 5.46 -24.71 2.70
N LYS A 498 6.10 -23.53 2.65
CA LYS A 498 5.39 -22.26 2.46
C LYS A 498 4.78 -22.10 1.09
N ARG A 499 5.39 -22.66 0.04
CA ARG A 499 4.78 -22.72 -1.29
C ARG A 499 3.50 -23.56 -1.27
N GLU A 500 3.51 -24.67 -0.55
CA GLU A 500 2.35 -25.53 -0.37
C GLU A 500 1.27 -24.85 0.48
N THR A 501 1.63 -24.15 1.55
CA THR A 501 0.71 -23.30 2.32
C THR A 501 0.06 -22.22 1.45
N LEU A 502 0.84 -21.54 0.61
CA LEU A 502 0.32 -20.56 -0.35
C LEU A 502 -0.64 -21.20 -1.36
N ARG A 503 -0.33 -22.40 -1.85
CA ARG A 503 -1.21 -23.15 -2.75
C ARG A 503 -2.54 -23.47 -2.07
N GLN A 504 -2.51 -24.03 -0.87
CA GLN A 504 -3.71 -24.38 -0.10
C GLN A 504 -4.57 -23.14 0.21
N ALA A 505 -3.95 -22.03 0.62
CA ALA A 505 -4.66 -20.78 0.83
C ALA A 505 -5.28 -20.23 -0.47
N SER A 506 -4.56 -20.35 -1.59
CA SER A 506 -5.08 -19.93 -2.90
C SER A 506 -6.25 -20.79 -3.38
N ASP A 507 -6.22 -22.10 -3.13
CA ASP A 507 -7.31 -23.02 -3.47
C ASP A 507 -8.56 -22.76 -2.61
N ALA A 508 -8.37 -22.48 -1.32
CA ALA A 508 -9.45 -22.08 -0.41
C ALA A 508 -10.10 -20.75 -0.85
N PHE A 509 -9.27 -19.77 -1.21
CA PHE A 509 -9.73 -18.47 -1.72
C PHE A 509 -10.48 -18.58 -3.04
N LEU A 510 -9.95 -19.35 -4.00
CA LEU A 510 -10.57 -19.60 -5.32
C LEU A 510 -12.02 -20.07 -5.23
N THR A 511 -12.32 -20.91 -4.25
CA THR A 511 -13.66 -21.46 -4.05
C THR A 511 -14.65 -20.35 -3.71
N GLN A 512 -14.25 -19.40 -2.87
CA GLN A 512 -15.07 -18.24 -2.52
C GLN A 512 -15.12 -17.22 -3.67
N GLU A 513 -13.97 -16.92 -4.27
CA GLU A 513 -13.81 -15.96 -5.36
C GLU A 513 -14.70 -16.29 -6.58
N ARG A 514 -14.74 -17.55 -7.02
CA ARG A 514 -15.56 -17.96 -8.19
C ARG A 514 -17.04 -17.70 -8.00
N SER A 515 -17.58 -18.06 -6.85
CA SER A 515 -18.98 -17.86 -6.50
C SER A 515 -19.38 -16.37 -6.55
N PHE A 516 -18.47 -15.49 -6.11
CA PHE A 516 -18.67 -14.05 -6.18
C PHE A 516 -18.46 -13.46 -7.59
N ALA A 517 -17.48 -13.97 -8.34
CA ALA A 517 -17.20 -13.52 -9.70
C ALA A 517 -18.36 -13.84 -10.66
N GLU A 518 -18.97 -15.02 -10.53
CA GLU A 518 -20.18 -15.40 -11.28
C GLU A 518 -21.35 -14.47 -10.95
N THR A 519 -21.53 -14.15 -9.67
CA THR A 519 -22.54 -13.19 -9.21
C THR A 519 -22.33 -11.81 -9.83
N PHE A 520 -21.09 -11.33 -9.85
CA PHE A 520 -20.73 -10.05 -10.42
C PHE A 520 -20.90 -10.01 -11.94
N GLN A 521 -20.56 -11.08 -12.66
CA GLN A 521 -20.79 -11.18 -14.11
C GLN A 521 -22.28 -11.15 -14.45
N ILE A 522 -23.13 -11.79 -13.66
CA ILE A 522 -24.59 -11.74 -13.83
C ILE A 522 -25.09 -10.29 -13.68
N ILE A 523 -24.63 -9.58 -12.66
CA ILE A 523 -24.97 -8.16 -12.44
C ILE A 523 -24.54 -7.31 -13.63
N GLN A 524 -23.33 -7.52 -14.16
CA GLN A 524 -22.85 -6.82 -15.35
C GLN A 524 -23.70 -7.12 -16.59
N GLN A 525 -24.10 -8.39 -16.80
CA GLN A 525 -24.94 -8.78 -17.94
C GLN A 525 -26.35 -8.19 -17.87
N ILE A 526 -26.93 -8.13 -16.67
CA ILE A 526 -28.23 -7.50 -16.44
C ILE A 526 -28.13 -5.99 -16.67
N ALA A 527 -27.11 -5.33 -16.11
CA ALA A 527 -26.87 -3.90 -16.29
C ALA A 527 -26.63 -3.51 -17.76
N ALA A 528 -26.01 -4.39 -18.54
CA ALA A 528 -25.79 -4.22 -19.98
C ALA A 528 -27.02 -4.56 -20.85
N GLY A 529 -28.17 -4.93 -20.26
CA GLY A 529 -29.37 -5.32 -20.99
C GLY A 529 -29.25 -6.64 -21.76
N GLY A 530 -28.23 -7.46 -21.47
CA GLY A 530 -27.89 -8.66 -22.24
C GLY A 530 -28.76 -9.89 -21.93
N VAL A 531 -29.41 -9.95 -20.77
CA VAL A 531 -30.31 -11.07 -20.38
C VAL A 531 -31.46 -10.52 -19.53
N ALA A 532 -32.71 -10.91 -19.86
CA ALA A 532 -33.86 -10.59 -19.02
C ALA A 532 -33.76 -11.31 -17.67
N LEU A 533 -33.77 -10.54 -16.58
CA LEU A 533 -33.65 -11.05 -15.20
C LEU A 533 -34.64 -12.20 -14.93
N GLU A 534 -35.90 -12.06 -15.36
CA GLU A 534 -36.94 -13.09 -15.22
C GLU A 534 -36.56 -14.42 -15.89
N ARG A 535 -35.97 -14.38 -17.08
CA ARG A 535 -35.53 -15.58 -17.82
C ARG A 535 -34.38 -16.28 -17.10
N LEU A 536 -33.44 -15.50 -16.56
CA LEU A 536 -32.30 -16.03 -15.81
C LEU A 536 -32.74 -16.65 -14.48
N THR A 537 -33.69 -16.02 -13.78
CA THR A 537 -34.31 -16.54 -12.57
C THR A 537 -35.05 -17.84 -12.85
N ALA A 538 -35.87 -17.90 -13.90
CA ALA A 538 -36.59 -19.11 -14.30
C ALA A 538 -35.65 -20.27 -14.67
N ASP A 539 -34.59 -20.00 -15.46
CA ASP A 539 -33.60 -21.01 -15.83
C ASP A 539 -32.83 -21.55 -14.60
N THR A 540 -32.45 -20.66 -13.68
CA THR A 540 -31.74 -21.02 -12.44
C THR A 540 -32.64 -21.88 -11.54
N ARG A 541 -33.92 -21.52 -11.37
CA ARG A 541 -34.90 -22.35 -10.63
C ARG A 541 -35.05 -23.73 -11.24
N ARG A 542 -35.16 -23.82 -12.57
CA ARG A 542 -35.28 -25.10 -13.27
C ARG A 542 -34.07 -25.99 -13.04
N ARG A 543 -32.86 -25.45 -13.24
CA ARG A 543 -31.60 -26.19 -13.01
C ARG A 543 -31.43 -26.62 -11.55
N LEU A 544 -31.86 -25.79 -10.60
CA LEU A 544 -31.83 -26.14 -9.18
C LEU A 544 -32.70 -27.37 -8.92
N GLN A 545 -33.94 -27.36 -9.42
CA GLN A 545 -34.86 -28.49 -9.30
C GLN A 545 -34.28 -29.77 -9.94
N GLU A 546 -33.72 -29.67 -11.14
CA GLU A 546 -33.06 -30.79 -11.83
C GLU A 546 -31.86 -31.36 -11.03
N THR A 547 -31.05 -30.47 -10.44
CA THR A 547 -29.88 -30.85 -9.63
C THR A 547 -30.30 -31.47 -8.30
N GLU A 548 -31.31 -30.92 -7.64
CA GLU A 548 -31.87 -31.47 -6.39
C GLU A 548 -32.51 -32.84 -6.61
N ALA A 549 -33.23 -33.02 -7.73
CA ALA A 549 -33.79 -34.30 -8.12
C ALA A 549 -32.69 -35.34 -8.39
N SER A 550 -31.63 -34.95 -9.09
CA SER A 550 -30.46 -35.79 -9.34
C SER A 550 -29.73 -36.17 -8.04
N LEU A 551 -29.56 -35.21 -7.13
CA LEU A 551 -28.96 -35.43 -5.82
C LEU A 551 -29.79 -36.41 -4.97
N ALA A 552 -31.12 -36.27 -4.98
CA ALA A 552 -32.03 -37.18 -4.30
C ALA A 552 -31.91 -38.61 -4.88
N ALA A 553 -31.83 -38.74 -6.21
CA ALA A 553 -31.64 -40.03 -6.88
C ALA A 553 -30.31 -40.69 -6.52
N VAL A 554 -29.19 -39.94 -6.53
CA VAL A 554 -27.86 -40.45 -6.16
C VAL A 554 -27.80 -40.85 -4.68
N ARG A 555 -28.42 -40.07 -3.78
CA ARG A 555 -28.54 -40.43 -2.36
C ARG A 555 -29.36 -41.70 -2.16
N ALA A 556 -30.45 -41.87 -2.90
CA ALA A 556 -31.25 -43.08 -2.87
C ALA A 556 -30.47 -44.31 -3.40
N GLN A 557 -29.66 -44.13 -4.45
CA GLN A 557 -28.77 -45.18 -4.95
C GLN A 557 -27.68 -45.53 -3.93
N LEU A 558 -27.07 -44.54 -3.27
CA LEU A 558 -26.07 -44.76 -2.22
C LEU A 558 -26.66 -45.50 -1.00
N ALA A 559 -27.92 -45.25 -0.66
CA ALA A 559 -28.63 -45.96 0.40
C ALA A 559 -28.91 -47.43 0.02
N ARG A 560 -29.15 -47.72 -1.26
CA ARG A 560 -29.40 -49.08 -1.78
C ARG A 560 -28.11 -49.85 -2.13
N ALA A 561 -26.99 -49.15 -2.28
CA ALA A 561 -25.70 -49.75 -2.63
C ALA A 561 -25.18 -50.65 -1.50
N PRO A 562 -24.89 -51.94 -1.75
CA PRO A 562 -24.42 -52.87 -0.73
C PRO A 562 -23.12 -52.39 -0.06
N ALA A 563 -23.00 -52.56 1.26
CA ALA A 563 -21.86 -52.08 2.05
C ALA A 563 -20.50 -52.65 1.59
N TRP A 564 -20.50 -53.84 0.97
CA TRP A 564 -19.30 -54.50 0.47
C TRP A 564 -18.79 -53.95 -0.87
N ASN A 565 -19.61 -53.18 -1.62
CA ASN A 565 -19.19 -52.57 -2.88
C ASN A 565 -18.65 -51.15 -2.65
N LEU A 566 -17.43 -51.10 -2.10
CA LEU A 566 -16.76 -49.86 -1.68
C LEU A 566 -16.52 -48.88 -2.84
N LEU A 567 -16.18 -49.39 -4.03
CA LEU A 567 -15.92 -48.56 -5.21
C LEU A 567 -17.17 -47.79 -5.65
N LEU A 568 -18.31 -48.49 -5.82
CA LEU A 568 -19.58 -47.87 -6.20
C LEU A 568 -20.05 -46.87 -5.13
N ARG A 569 -19.90 -47.21 -3.84
CA ARG A 569 -20.27 -46.28 -2.75
C ARG A 569 -19.40 -45.02 -2.77
N GLN A 570 -18.09 -45.15 -3.04
CA GLN A 570 -17.19 -44.02 -3.15
C GLN A 570 -17.51 -43.13 -4.36
N GLU A 571 -17.86 -43.72 -5.51
CA GLU A 571 -18.33 -42.99 -6.69
C GLU A 571 -19.62 -42.22 -6.41
N LEU A 572 -20.62 -42.88 -5.82
CA LEU A 572 -21.90 -42.26 -5.47
C LEU A 572 -21.75 -41.18 -4.39
N GLN A 573 -20.84 -41.35 -3.42
CA GLN A 573 -20.51 -40.31 -2.43
C GLN A 573 -19.86 -39.09 -3.08
N SER A 574 -18.91 -39.31 -3.98
CA SER A 574 -18.22 -38.24 -4.71
C SER A 574 -19.21 -37.46 -5.59
N GLU A 575 -20.11 -38.18 -6.25
CA GLU A 575 -21.17 -37.63 -7.09
C GLU A 575 -22.22 -36.87 -6.27
N ALA A 576 -22.65 -37.41 -5.12
CA ALA A 576 -23.55 -36.70 -4.21
C ALA A 576 -22.92 -35.40 -3.68
N ALA A 577 -21.63 -35.42 -3.34
CA ALA A 577 -20.91 -34.23 -2.92
C ALA A 577 -20.78 -33.19 -4.06
N ARG A 578 -20.62 -33.64 -5.31
CA ARG A 578 -20.60 -32.79 -6.50
C ARG A 578 -21.96 -32.12 -6.75
N LEU A 579 -23.03 -32.90 -6.76
CA LEU A 579 -24.40 -32.41 -6.97
C LEU A 579 -24.87 -31.50 -5.82
N GLN A 580 -24.47 -31.80 -4.58
CA GLN A 580 -24.73 -30.91 -3.44
C GLN A 580 -24.09 -29.54 -3.64
N ARG A 581 -22.80 -29.48 -4.04
CA ARG A 581 -22.13 -28.20 -4.35
C ARG A 581 -22.86 -27.44 -5.46
N GLY A 582 -23.24 -28.11 -6.54
CA GLY A 582 -23.97 -27.47 -7.64
C GLY A 582 -25.36 -26.95 -7.21
N ALA A 583 -26.07 -27.69 -6.36
CA ALA A 583 -27.35 -27.22 -5.79
C ALA A 583 -27.14 -25.99 -4.89
N ASP A 584 -26.10 -25.99 -4.06
CA ASP A 584 -25.78 -24.86 -3.19
C ASP A 584 -25.40 -23.61 -4.01
N GLU A 585 -24.61 -23.75 -5.09
CA GLU A 585 -24.29 -22.68 -6.04
C GLU A 585 -25.54 -22.11 -6.73
N LEU A 586 -26.46 -22.97 -7.17
CA LEU A 586 -27.70 -22.55 -7.84
C LEU A 586 -28.67 -21.86 -6.87
N ARG A 587 -28.77 -22.31 -5.61
CA ARG A 587 -29.55 -21.61 -4.57
C ARG A 587 -28.99 -20.22 -4.32
N GLN A 588 -27.67 -20.10 -4.19
CA GLN A 588 -26.99 -18.80 -3.99
C GLN A 588 -27.23 -17.84 -5.17
N ARG A 589 -27.15 -18.36 -6.40
CA ARG A 589 -27.45 -17.57 -7.60
C ARG A 589 -28.89 -17.11 -7.61
N LEU A 590 -29.82 -17.98 -7.22
CA LEU A 590 -31.23 -17.65 -7.14
C LEU A 590 -31.52 -16.56 -6.11
N GLU A 591 -30.90 -16.62 -4.93
CA GLU A 591 -31.02 -15.58 -3.89
C GLU A 591 -30.65 -14.19 -4.43
N VAL A 592 -29.54 -14.08 -5.18
CA VAL A 592 -29.11 -12.82 -5.78
C VAL A 592 -30.11 -12.33 -6.84
N LEU A 593 -30.54 -13.22 -7.73
CA LEU A 593 -31.49 -12.87 -8.79
C LEU A 593 -32.84 -12.41 -8.22
N GLU A 594 -33.30 -13.04 -7.14
CA GLU A 594 -34.53 -12.66 -6.45
C GLU A 594 -34.38 -11.32 -5.71
N ALA A 595 -33.22 -11.05 -5.10
CA ALA A 595 -32.93 -9.75 -4.49
C ALA A 595 -32.87 -8.61 -5.51
N LEU A 596 -32.25 -8.85 -6.67
CA LEU A 596 -32.24 -7.90 -7.79
C LEU A 596 -33.65 -7.62 -8.32
N ALA A 597 -34.53 -8.64 -8.35
CA ALA A 597 -35.91 -8.48 -8.79
C ALA A 597 -36.79 -7.74 -7.77
N ALA A 598 -36.45 -7.83 -6.48
CA ALA A 598 -37.15 -7.15 -5.39
C ALA A 598 -36.73 -5.69 -5.19
N THR A 599 -35.65 -5.25 -5.83
CA THR A 599 -35.16 -3.87 -5.69
C THR A 599 -35.98 -2.94 -6.60
N PRO A 600 -36.66 -1.91 -6.06
CA PRO A 600 -37.42 -0.97 -6.89
C PRO A 600 -36.48 -0.27 -7.87
N THR A 601 -36.80 -0.29 -9.16
CA THR A 601 -36.14 0.52 -10.19
C THR A 601 -36.39 2.01 -9.93
N THR A 602 -35.65 2.60 -9.00
CA THR A 602 -35.48 4.06 -8.91
C THR A 602 -34.24 4.45 -9.69
N THR A 603 -34.48 5.06 -10.84
CA THR A 603 -33.57 5.87 -11.66
C THR A 603 -32.38 6.49 -10.90
N ALA A 604 -31.16 6.09 -11.27
CA ALA A 604 -29.99 6.98 -11.32
C ALA A 604 -28.82 6.36 -12.11
N GLU A 605 -28.35 7.14 -13.10
CA GLU A 605 -27.00 7.19 -13.68
C GLU A 605 -26.57 6.14 -14.72
N SER A 606 -27.08 6.40 -15.92
CA SER A 606 -26.33 6.45 -17.18
C SER A 606 -24.88 6.98 -17.02
N THR A 607 -23.92 6.08 -16.81
CA THR A 607 -22.50 6.29 -17.21
C THR A 607 -21.88 5.03 -17.87
N ALA A 608 -22.68 4.01 -18.17
CA ALA A 608 -22.19 2.75 -18.78
C ALA A 608 -22.01 2.80 -20.31
N THR A 609 -22.21 3.94 -20.97
CA THR A 609 -22.31 3.98 -22.44
C THR A 609 -20.97 3.95 -23.17
N SER A 610 -19.82 4.18 -22.51
CA SER A 610 -18.51 4.16 -23.20
C SER A 610 -17.65 2.91 -22.99
N THR A 611 -18.07 1.97 -22.13
CA THR A 611 -17.29 0.74 -21.85
C THR A 611 -17.88 -0.51 -22.51
N ALA A 612 -19.17 -0.49 -22.86
CA ALA A 612 -19.86 -1.61 -23.50
C ALA A 612 -19.34 -1.91 -24.92
N GLU A 613 -18.91 -0.88 -25.67
CA GLU A 613 -18.36 -1.05 -27.02
C GLU A 613 -16.96 -1.71 -27.05
N ALA A 614 -16.24 -1.72 -25.92
CA ALA A 614 -14.93 -2.37 -25.81
C ALA A 614 -15.03 -3.87 -25.45
N LEU A 615 -16.12 -4.32 -24.83
CA LEU A 615 -16.30 -5.71 -24.36
C LEU A 615 -17.17 -6.58 -25.28
N GLN A 616 -17.87 -5.99 -26.26
CA GLN A 616 -18.75 -6.72 -27.19
C GLN A 616 -18.02 -7.29 -28.43
N ARG A 617 -16.69 -7.51 -28.34
CA ARG A 617 -15.90 -8.24 -29.35
C ARG A 617 -15.17 -9.45 -28.76
N GLN A 618 -15.89 -10.30 -28.04
CA GLN A 618 -15.49 -11.71 -27.85
C GLN A 618 -16.71 -12.61 -28.04
N VAL A 619 -17.29 -12.58 -29.24
CA VAL A 619 -17.89 -13.79 -29.79
C VAL A 619 -16.70 -14.71 -30.05
N GLU A 620 -16.66 -15.90 -29.44
CA GLU A 620 -15.67 -16.92 -29.83
C GLU A 620 -15.70 -17.00 -31.36
N PRO A 621 -14.58 -16.76 -32.07
CA PRO A 621 -14.60 -16.78 -33.52
C PRO A 621 -15.08 -18.17 -33.93
N GLU A 622 -16.19 -18.21 -34.66
CA GLU A 622 -16.68 -19.42 -35.31
C GLU A 622 -15.51 -19.94 -36.16
N VAL A 623 -14.90 -21.04 -35.71
CA VAL A 623 -13.73 -21.60 -36.39
C VAL A 623 -14.23 -22.13 -37.72
N ASP A 624 -13.87 -21.43 -38.80
CA ASP A 624 -14.20 -21.83 -40.17
C ASP A 624 -13.58 -23.22 -40.43
N LEU A 625 -14.45 -24.24 -40.42
CA LEU A 625 -14.10 -25.63 -40.68
C LEU A 625 -14.47 -25.91 -42.13
N PRO A 626 -13.48 -26.15 -43.01
CA PRO A 626 -13.76 -26.54 -44.39
C PRO A 626 -14.72 -27.73 -44.45
N ALA A 627 -15.72 -27.65 -45.33
CA ALA A 627 -16.68 -28.71 -45.51
C ALA A 627 -15.97 -30.03 -45.87
N GLY A 628 -16.27 -31.11 -45.15
CA GLY A 628 -15.68 -32.42 -45.37
C GLY A 628 -14.32 -32.67 -44.69
N LEU A 629 -13.79 -31.73 -43.89
CA LEU A 629 -12.54 -31.94 -43.14
C LEU A 629 -12.71 -33.01 -42.05
N THR A 630 -11.96 -34.11 -42.16
CA THR A 630 -11.93 -35.18 -41.14
C THR A 630 -10.97 -34.86 -39.99
N LEU A 631 -11.15 -35.50 -38.83
CA LEU A 631 -10.23 -35.35 -37.69
C LEU A 631 -8.80 -35.79 -38.04
N GLU A 632 -8.66 -36.83 -38.86
CA GLU A 632 -7.36 -37.31 -39.32
C GLU A 632 -6.64 -36.28 -40.19
N GLN A 633 -7.34 -35.66 -41.14
CA GLN A 633 -6.79 -34.58 -41.97
C GLN A 633 -6.44 -33.33 -41.14
N ALA A 634 -7.24 -32.99 -40.14
CA ALA A 634 -6.93 -31.90 -39.21
C ALA A 634 -5.69 -32.20 -38.34
N GLN A 635 -5.54 -33.46 -37.91
CA GLN A 635 -4.36 -33.93 -37.16
C GLN A 635 -3.09 -33.88 -38.02
N GLN A 636 -3.17 -34.32 -39.28
CA GLN A 636 -2.06 -34.25 -40.24
C GLN A 636 -1.66 -32.79 -40.54
N SER A 637 -2.64 -31.90 -40.72
CA SER A 637 -2.40 -30.46 -40.91
C SER A 637 -1.69 -29.83 -39.70
N TYR A 638 -2.11 -30.17 -38.48
CA TYR A 638 -1.45 -29.72 -37.25
C TYR A 638 0.01 -30.20 -37.17
N GLN A 639 0.26 -31.47 -37.47
CA GLN A 639 1.62 -32.04 -37.45
C GLN A 639 2.53 -31.37 -38.49
N ALA A 640 2.02 -31.10 -39.70
CA ALA A 640 2.77 -30.42 -40.76
C ALA A 640 3.10 -28.95 -40.40
N ALA A 641 2.14 -28.23 -39.81
CA ALA A 641 2.35 -26.86 -39.33
C ALA A 641 3.37 -26.83 -38.17
N TYR A 642 3.30 -27.79 -37.25
CA TYR A 642 4.22 -27.90 -36.12
C TYR A 642 5.65 -28.19 -36.58
N ALA A 643 5.84 -29.12 -37.53
CA ALA A 643 7.14 -29.43 -38.10
C ALA A 643 7.76 -28.22 -38.83
N THR A 644 6.93 -27.43 -39.53
CA THR A 644 7.39 -26.21 -40.20
C THR A 644 7.82 -25.13 -39.21
N TYR A 645 7.06 -24.92 -38.15
CA TYR A 645 7.42 -24.00 -37.07
C TYR A 645 8.70 -24.42 -36.35
N GLN A 646 8.85 -25.70 -36.00
CA GLN A 646 10.08 -26.22 -35.38
C GLN A 646 11.30 -26.03 -36.27
N ARG A 647 11.20 -26.37 -37.55
CA ARG A 647 12.30 -26.21 -38.51
C ARG A 647 12.73 -24.75 -38.66
N LEU A 648 11.79 -23.80 -38.70
CA LEU A 648 12.10 -22.38 -38.82
C LEU A 648 12.71 -21.81 -37.52
N THR A 649 12.22 -22.22 -36.36
CA THR A 649 12.77 -21.78 -35.06
C THR A 649 14.15 -22.37 -34.75
N GLN A 650 14.48 -23.52 -35.36
CA GLN A 650 15.79 -24.16 -35.23
C GLN A 650 16.79 -23.73 -36.31
N ARG A 651 16.34 -22.98 -37.35
CA ARG A 651 17.21 -22.48 -38.43
C ARG A 651 17.89 -21.18 -37.99
N PRO A 652 19.24 -21.14 -37.91
CA PRO A 652 19.96 -19.91 -37.66
C PRO A 652 19.68 -18.87 -38.76
N GLY A 653 19.23 -17.68 -38.38
CA GLY A 653 18.94 -16.58 -39.33
C GLY A 653 17.57 -16.63 -40.02
N ALA A 654 16.61 -17.44 -39.53
CA ALA A 654 15.23 -17.34 -40.03
C ALA A 654 14.64 -15.94 -39.79
N ALA A 655 13.95 -15.40 -40.79
CA ALA A 655 13.37 -14.07 -40.67
C ALA A 655 12.17 -14.09 -39.71
N GLU A 656 12.05 -13.06 -38.86
CA GLU A 656 11.05 -13.02 -37.79
C GLU A 656 9.60 -13.15 -38.30
N HIS A 657 9.32 -12.61 -39.49
CA HIS A 657 8.00 -12.73 -40.12
C HIS A 657 7.67 -14.17 -40.53
N GLU A 658 8.64 -14.96 -41.02
CA GLU A 658 8.44 -16.37 -41.37
C GLU A 658 8.09 -17.22 -40.14
N VAL A 659 8.76 -16.96 -39.01
CA VAL A 659 8.48 -17.66 -37.74
C VAL A 659 7.10 -17.27 -37.21
N ARG A 660 6.72 -16.00 -37.35
CA ARG A 660 5.41 -15.47 -36.94
C ARG A 660 4.27 -16.09 -37.77
N ASP A 661 4.42 -16.15 -39.10
CA ASP A 661 3.43 -16.74 -40.00
C ASP A 661 3.25 -18.24 -39.73
N ALA A 662 4.35 -18.96 -39.49
CA ALA A 662 4.32 -20.37 -39.11
C ALA A 662 3.64 -20.61 -37.75
N ALA A 663 3.82 -19.71 -36.77
CA ALA A 663 3.13 -19.77 -35.49
C ALA A 663 1.62 -19.53 -35.63
N THR A 664 1.23 -18.58 -36.50
CA THR A 664 -0.18 -18.29 -36.80
C THR A 664 -0.86 -19.50 -37.46
N GLU A 665 -0.22 -20.16 -38.43
CA GLU A 665 -0.80 -21.34 -39.06
C GLU A 665 -0.87 -22.54 -38.10
N LEU A 666 0.13 -22.73 -37.23
CA LEU A 666 0.08 -23.74 -36.17
C LEU A 666 -1.11 -23.52 -35.22
N ALA A 667 -1.37 -22.27 -34.83
CA ALA A 667 -2.52 -21.94 -34.00
C ALA A 667 -3.86 -22.25 -34.69
N ARG A 668 -3.99 -21.91 -35.99
CA ARG A 668 -5.17 -22.23 -36.80
C ARG A 668 -5.39 -23.73 -36.94
N ALA A 669 -4.34 -24.49 -37.26
CA ALA A 669 -4.42 -25.94 -37.39
C ALA A 669 -4.84 -26.62 -36.07
N ARG A 670 -4.33 -26.13 -34.94
CA ARG A 670 -4.74 -26.59 -33.59
C ARG A 670 -6.21 -26.30 -33.31
N GLN A 671 -6.69 -25.09 -33.62
CA GLN A 671 -8.09 -24.72 -33.43
C GLN A 671 -9.05 -25.60 -34.25
N ARG A 672 -8.73 -25.88 -35.53
CA ARG A 672 -9.53 -26.79 -36.38
C ARG A 672 -9.61 -28.20 -35.80
N ARG A 673 -8.47 -28.76 -35.35
CA ARG A 673 -8.41 -30.07 -34.72
C ARG A 673 -9.27 -30.13 -33.45
N ASP A 674 -9.08 -29.16 -32.54
CA ASP A 674 -9.77 -29.13 -31.25
C ASP A 674 -11.29 -28.93 -31.44
N ALA A 675 -11.72 -28.16 -32.45
CA ALA A 675 -13.12 -28.01 -32.82
C ALA A 675 -13.75 -29.32 -33.33
N LEU A 676 -13.07 -30.06 -34.22
CA LEU A 676 -13.54 -31.36 -34.70
C LEU A 676 -13.57 -32.41 -33.59
N GLN A 677 -12.58 -32.42 -32.70
CA GLN A 677 -12.52 -33.35 -31.57
C GLN A 677 -13.65 -33.10 -30.56
N ARG A 678 -14.10 -31.84 -30.39
CA ARG A 678 -15.29 -31.51 -29.59
C ARG A 678 -16.58 -31.99 -30.24
N ARG A 679 -16.74 -31.87 -31.57
CA ARG A 679 -17.93 -32.37 -32.29
C ARG A 679 -18.09 -33.90 -32.25
N LEU A 680 -16.97 -34.64 -32.17
CA LEU A 680 -16.95 -36.10 -32.17
C LEU A 680 -17.03 -36.74 -30.78
N ARG A 681 -17.00 -35.95 -29.69
CA ARG A 681 -17.26 -36.48 -28.35
C ARG A 681 -18.77 -36.72 -28.18
N PRO A 682 -19.22 -37.94 -27.87
CA PRO A 682 -20.62 -38.15 -27.50
C PRO A 682 -20.91 -37.32 -26.25
N ALA A 683 -22.01 -36.57 -26.27
CA ALA A 683 -22.49 -35.83 -25.12
C ALA A 683 -22.64 -36.79 -23.93
N ARG A 684 -21.88 -36.54 -22.86
CA ARG A 684 -22.01 -37.21 -21.57
C ARG A 684 -22.55 -36.22 -20.56
#